data_AF-A0A1G5QQA4-F1
#
_entry.id   AF-A0A1G5QQA4-F1
#
_cell.length_a   1.000
_cell.length_b   1.000
_cell.length_c   1.000
_cell.angle_alpha   90.00
_cell.angle_beta   90.00
_cell.angle_gamma   90.00
#
_symmetry.space_group_name_H-M   'P 1'
#
loop_
_entity.id
_entity.type
_entity.pdbx_description
1 polymer ?
#
loop_
_entity_poly.entity_id
_entity_poly.type
_entity_poly.pdbx_seq_one_letter_code
_entity_poly.pdbx_strand_id
1 'polypeptide(L)'
;MKVNLHIGLERSATTVVQRQLAHNRARLSDSGILYPESPGALNHIRLFMAVSDPDAVCNLRANRGFASPARQRQLREALQDKLAQELSSTKPDVLLLSALQLGTCLHRESELVRLKDLLSPFASGFKIIAHVSDPAHMLRNHYAEQVLEGRAASLARDLDLVGEKDWRAACLATWHQMTPALGQYSEVQGAPFWLDFSALAAQWQSVFGQDAVEFHRGLGARTLNAEVRQNLCRPLISNLDLIDTDPALPDLPSAAWLSRARQINTQLLQITAQRKEAFPRKDWRALLSKVSVAGDAMDMHGLTVISKAFHSANLAFAQAHKTLPVETFDYTESPRPWQEADPTQGFRPTPYVMAFLDGISPPKSLKQIEISEQARVLMSPLAQKNHAHLQGTPLKPHNKLGTVDETKAAPQYTVMPTRKLPSEQSGRVIVGCMKNEAPYILEWIAHHRSIGVDNFLIYTNDCTDGTDQLLDQLQHLGIVQHRRNDNWKGNSPQQYALNQSLKEPLIKNAEWIIHIDVDEFINVRCGNGTLDDFFDQTPDATHVAMTWRLFGHNNVKSLNNEFVTQQFDHCAPKFCPKPHTVWGFKTMTKNIGAYEKISCHRPNKLIEEKRNQIKWVNGSGRDMTREVINKGWRNSRKSIGYDLLQLNHYALRSAESFLIKRQRGRALHVDRSIGLNYWIRMDWNDHQDITIQRNQARLAAEFGALIADPTVQDLHQAGCQWHAKKAAELQNTPEFSELYKQIQKIKLTSLERASYALALDMES
;
A
#
# COMPACT_ATOMS: atom_id res chain seq x y z
N MET A 1 25.81 -0.99 -17.29
CA MET A 1 25.02 -2.06 -17.94
C MET A 1 24.31 -1.47 -19.16
N LYS A 2 23.84 -2.28 -20.12
CA LYS A 2 23.07 -1.74 -21.26
C LYS A 2 21.64 -1.41 -20.82
N VAL A 3 21.08 -0.30 -21.31
CA VAL A 3 19.69 0.07 -21.04
C VAL A 3 18.86 -0.08 -22.31
N ASN A 4 17.92 -1.01 -22.30
CA ASN A 4 16.95 -1.20 -23.36
C ASN A 4 15.65 -0.49 -22.97
N LEU A 5 15.27 0.56 -23.70
CA LEU A 5 14.09 1.37 -23.44
C LEU A 5 13.05 1.18 -24.54
N HIS A 6 11.97 0.46 -24.21
CA HIS A 6 10.81 0.33 -25.08
C HIS A 6 9.84 1.50 -24.88
N ILE A 7 9.77 2.39 -25.88
CA ILE A 7 8.97 3.63 -25.81
C ILE A 7 7.50 3.45 -26.23
N GLY A 8 7.14 2.26 -26.72
CA GLY A 8 5.78 1.79 -26.97
C GLY A 8 4.87 2.75 -27.73
N LEU A 9 4.80 2.65 -29.07
CA LEU A 9 3.89 3.47 -29.87
C LEU A 9 2.61 2.70 -30.21
N GLU A 10 2.72 1.50 -30.79
CA GLU A 10 1.57 0.64 -31.04
C GLU A 10 1.12 -0.02 -29.73
N ARG A 11 -0.11 0.33 -29.30
CA ARG A 11 -0.63 -0.03 -27.98
C ARG A 11 -0.79 -1.53 -27.77
N SER A 12 -1.27 -2.24 -28.78
CA SER A 12 -1.59 -3.66 -28.69
C SER A 12 -0.30 -4.46 -28.48
N ALA A 13 0.71 -4.20 -29.32
CA ALA A 13 2.04 -4.76 -29.22
C ALA A 13 2.68 -4.41 -27.88
N THR A 14 2.58 -3.15 -27.45
CA THR A 14 3.14 -2.73 -26.15
C THR A 14 2.49 -3.47 -24.98
N THR A 15 1.17 -3.68 -25.03
CA THR A 15 0.44 -4.44 -23.99
C THR A 15 0.90 -5.88 -23.95
N VAL A 16 1.09 -6.52 -25.12
CA VAL A 16 1.61 -7.89 -25.23
C VAL A 16 3.04 -7.98 -24.70
N VAL A 17 3.93 -7.10 -25.15
CA VAL A 17 5.33 -7.04 -24.70
C VAL A 17 5.39 -6.89 -23.18
N GLN A 18 4.71 -5.91 -22.61
CA GLN A 18 4.74 -5.67 -21.16
C GLN A 18 4.24 -6.87 -20.36
N ARG A 19 3.18 -7.54 -20.81
CA ARG A 19 2.64 -8.75 -20.14
C ARG A 19 3.62 -9.91 -20.20
N GLN A 20 4.22 -10.16 -21.36
CA GLN A 20 5.22 -11.21 -21.54
C GLN A 20 6.45 -10.96 -20.68
N LEU A 21 6.97 -9.73 -20.65
CA LEU A 21 8.12 -9.36 -19.81
C LEU A 21 7.80 -9.47 -18.31
N ALA A 22 6.64 -8.98 -17.87
CA ALA A 22 6.23 -9.05 -16.48
C ALA A 22 6.01 -10.49 -15.99
N HIS A 23 5.44 -11.36 -16.82
CA HIS A 23 5.28 -12.77 -16.48
C HIS A 23 6.62 -13.49 -16.36
N ASN A 24 7.56 -13.17 -17.24
CA ASN A 24 8.85 -13.84 -17.34
C ASN A 24 9.96 -13.19 -16.49
N ARG A 25 9.65 -12.36 -15.49
CA ARG A 25 10.68 -11.64 -14.69
C ARG A 25 11.76 -12.54 -14.10
N ALA A 26 11.39 -13.68 -13.52
CA ALA A 26 12.36 -14.60 -12.93
C ALA A 26 13.32 -15.13 -14.01
N ARG A 27 12.77 -15.61 -15.14
CA ARG A 27 13.53 -16.13 -16.28
C ARG A 27 14.42 -15.07 -16.94
N LEU A 28 13.95 -13.83 -17.03
CA LEU A 28 14.74 -12.68 -17.49
C LEU A 28 15.91 -12.44 -16.54
N SER A 29 15.65 -12.44 -15.23
CA SER A 29 16.68 -12.26 -14.20
C SER A 29 17.74 -13.36 -14.26
N ASP A 30 17.33 -14.62 -14.46
CA ASP A 30 18.25 -15.76 -14.62
C ASP A 30 19.15 -15.62 -15.86
N SER A 31 18.72 -14.82 -16.84
CA SER A 31 19.46 -14.52 -18.08
C SER A 31 20.21 -13.18 -18.04
N GLY A 32 20.36 -12.57 -16.86
CA GLY A 32 21.07 -11.29 -16.70
C GLY A 32 20.27 -10.05 -17.14
N ILE A 33 18.96 -10.17 -17.37
CA ILE A 33 18.08 -9.07 -17.78
C ILE A 33 17.15 -8.69 -16.62
N LEU A 34 17.21 -7.44 -16.17
CA LEU A 34 16.28 -6.92 -15.18
C LEU A 34 15.11 -6.18 -15.83
N TYR A 35 13.90 -6.65 -15.57
CA TYR A 35 12.66 -5.90 -15.77
C TYR A 35 12.12 -5.45 -14.40
N PRO A 36 12.50 -4.25 -13.92
CA PRO A 36 12.32 -3.85 -12.52
C PRO A 36 10.87 -3.55 -12.16
N GLU A 37 10.54 -3.62 -10.87
CA GLU A 37 9.19 -3.31 -10.38
C GLU A 37 9.05 -1.86 -9.89
N SER A 38 10.13 -1.20 -9.45
CA SER A 38 10.08 0.17 -8.91
C SER A 38 9.46 1.20 -9.85
N PRO A 39 9.67 1.18 -11.18
CA PRO A 39 9.03 2.14 -12.08
C PRO A 39 7.55 1.82 -12.36
N GLY A 40 7.11 0.63 -11.97
CA GLY A 40 5.77 0.07 -12.13
C GLY A 40 5.85 -1.40 -12.54
N ALA A 41 4.99 -2.26 -11.99
CA ALA A 41 5.08 -3.70 -12.26
C ALA A 41 4.90 -4.02 -13.76
N LEU A 42 3.77 -3.67 -14.37
CA LEU A 42 3.52 -4.00 -15.78
C LEU A 42 4.06 -2.93 -16.73
N ASN A 43 3.64 -1.68 -16.54
CA ASN A 43 4.03 -0.52 -17.34
C ASN A 43 4.83 0.43 -16.43
N HIS A 44 6.01 0.87 -16.88
CA HIS A 44 6.94 1.70 -16.12
C HIS A 44 6.54 3.18 -16.10
N ILE A 45 5.26 3.45 -15.81
CA ILE A 45 4.62 4.77 -15.87
C ILE A 45 5.34 5.81 -14.98
N ARG A 46 6.00 5.39 -13.90
CA ARG A 46 6.74 6.32 -13.04
C ARG A 46 7.92 6.98 -13.77
N LEU A 47 8.50 6.34 -14.79
CA LEU A 47 9.53 6.98 -15.63
C LEU A 47 8.97 8.23 -16.29
N PHE A 48 7.90 8.07 -17.07
CA PHE A 48 7.24 9.18 -17.75
C PHE A 48 6.87 10.32 -16.78
N MET A 49 6.23 9.99 -15.65
CA MET A 49 5.84 11.00 -14.67
C MET A 49 7.04 11.71 -14.03
N ALA A 50 8.16 11.02 -13.82
CA ALA A 50 9.37 11.59 -13.23
C ALA A 50 10.13 12.52 -14.18
N VAL A 51 10.00 12.30 -15.50
CA VAL A 51 10.85 12.97 -16.51
C VAL A 51 10.12 14.04 -17.32
N SER A 52 8.78 14.00 -17.41
CA SER A 52 7.99 15.03 -18.09
C SER A 52 8.34 16.43 -17.58
N ASP A 53 8.09 17.47 -18.35
CA ASP A 53 8.44 18.81 -17.90
C ASP A 53 7.57 19.27 -16.72
N PRO A 54 8.10 20.05 -15.77
CA PRO A 54 7.34 20.44 -14.58
C PRO A 54 6.04 21.19 -14.88
N ASP A 55 6.01 22.01 -15.95
CA ASP A 55 4.84 22.74 -16.45
C ASP A 55 3.94 21.88 -17.36
N ALA A 56 4.46 20.80 -17.94
CA ALA A 56 3.70 19.83 -18.72
C ALA A 56 2.96 18.83 -17.81
N VAL A 57 1.98 19.32 -17.04
CA VAL A 57 1.20 18.47 -16.12
C VAL A 57 0.26 17.55 -16.91
N CYS A 58 0.64 16.28 -17.01
CA CYS A 58 -0.16 15.25 -17.66
C CYS A 58 -1.25 14.65 -16.74
N ASN A 59 -2.21 13.98 -17.35
CA ASN A 59 -3.34 13.29 -16.72
C ASN A 59 -2.89 12.30 -15.64
N LEU A 60 -1.81 11.56 -15.90
CA LEU A 60 -1.26 10.57 -14.97
C LEU A 60 -0.62 11.23 -13.73
N ARG A 61 0.13 12.32 -13.91
CA ARG A 61 0.73 13.08 -12.80
C ARG A 61 -0.35 13.72 -11.93
N ALA A 62 -1.35 14.34 -12.55
CA ALA A 62 -2.45 14.98 -11.82
C ALA A 62 -3.20 13.97 -10.95
N ASN A 63 -3.69 12.88 -11.54
CA ASN A 63 -4.50 11.88 -10.84
C ASN A 63 -3.72 11.11 -9.75
N ARG A 64 -2.39 11.02 -9.86
CA ARG A 64 -1.53 10.33 -8.88
C ARG A 64 -0.91 11.27 -7.85
N GLY A 65 -1.22 12.57 -7.89
CA GLY A 65 -0.75 13.55 -6.91
C GLY A 65 0.67 14.08 -7.13
N PHE A 66 1.19 13.96 -8.35
CA PHE A 66 2.51 14.44 -8.78
C PHE A 66 2.43 15.64 -9.73
N ALA A 67 1.30 16.37 -9.72
CA ALA A 67 1.13 17.58 -10.54
C ALA A 67 2.16 18.66 -10.22
N SER A 68 2.45 18.92 -8.94
CA SER A 68 3.36 19.99 -8.58
C SER A 68 4.83 19.65 -8.91
N PRO A 69 5.63 20.65 -9.33
CA PRO A 69 7.06 20.46 -9.60
C PRO A 69 7.83 19.81 -8.43
N ALA A 70 7.53 20.20 -7.19
CA ALA A 70 8.19 19.65 -6.01
C ALA A 70 7.90 18.15 -5.81
N ARG A 71 6.63 17.73 -5.98
CA ARG A 71 6.26 16.31 -5.88
C ARG A 71 6.85 15.49 -7.00
N GLN A 72 6.94 16.07 -8.19
CA GLN A 72 7.58 15.42 -9.32
C GLN A 72 9.08 15.20 -9.07
N ARG A 73 9.79 16.20 -8.53
CA ARG A 73 11.21 16.04 -8.15
C ARG A 73 11.40 14.93 -7.12
N GLN A 74 10.57 14.91 -6.08
CA GLN A 74 10.59 13.83 -5.08
C GLN A 74 10.33 12.46 -5.71
N LEU A 75 9.39 12.35 -6.66
CA LEU A 75 9.15 11.12 -7.40
C LEU A 75 10.39 10.69 -8.19
N ARG A 76 11.07 11.63 -8.85
CA ARG A 76 12.28 11.38 -9.64
C ARG A 76 13.42 10.85 -8.77
N GLU A 77 13.70 11.52 -7.65
CA GLU A 77 14.73 11.11 -6.68
C GLU A 77 14.42 9.72 -6.11
N ALA A 78 13.21 9.52 -5.59
CA ALA A 78 12.81 8.24 -5.02
C ALA A 78 12.81 7.09 -6.04
N LEU A 79 12.52 7.39 -7.31
CA LEU A 79 12.60 6.39 -8.38
C LEU A 79 14.06 6.01 -8.67
N GLN A 80 14.95 7.00 -8.69
CA GLN A 80 16.38 6.78 -8.91
C GLN A 80 16.99 5.92 -7.80
N ASP A 81 16.66 6.21 -6.54
CA ASP A 81 17.16 5.45 -5.38
C ASP A 81 16.66 4.01 -5.39
N LYS A 82 15.36 3.79 -5.65
CA LYS A 82 14.77 2.44 -5.70
C LYS A 82 15.33 1.63 -6.86
N LEU A 83 15.54 2.27 -8.00
CA LEU A 83 16.16 1.61 -9.15
C LEU A 83 17.62 1.23 -8.82
N ALA A 84 18.39 2.13 -8.20
CA ALA A 84 19.75 1.83 -7.75
C ALA A 84 19.79 0.65 -6.76
N GLN A 85 18.84 0.58 -5.84
CA GLN A 85 18.71 -0.52 -4.89
C GLN A 85 18.44 -1.86 -5.59
N GLU A 86 17.46 -1.93 -6.50
CA GLU A 86 17.18 -3.16 -7.28
C GLU A 86 18.40 -3.59 -8.10
N LEU A 87 19.08 -2.64 -8.75
CA LEU A 87 20.27 -2.90 -9.56
C LEU A 87 21.45 -3.41 -8.73
N SER A 88 21.69 -2.86 -7.54
CA SER A 88 22.75 -3.34 -6.65
C SER A 88 22.53 -4.78 -6.17
N SER A 89 21.26 -5.17 -5.99
CA SER A 89 20.90 -6.52 -5.53
C SER A 89 20.97 -7.58 -6.64
N THR A 90 20.68 -7.20 -7.88
CA THR A 90 20.54 -8.13 -9.01
C THR A 90 21.75 -8.14 -9.96
N LYS A 91 22.48 -7.02 -10.04
CA LYS A 91 23.66 -6.81 -10.91
C LYS A 91 23.46 -7.29 -12.36
N PRO A 92 22.41 -6.83 -13.07
CA PRO A 92 22.09 -7.33 -14.40
C PRO A 92 23.02 -6.75 -15.47
N ASP A 93 23.16 -7.46 -16.59
CA ASP A 93 23.87 -7.00 -17.80
C ASP A 93 23.00 -6.02 -18.61
N VAL A 94 21.69 -6.22 -18.56
CA VAL A 94 20.69 -5.41 -19.28
C VAL A 94 19.60 -4.94 -18.33
N LEU A 95 19.38 -3.63 -18.28
CA LEU A 95 18.19 -3.03 -17.69
C LEU A 95 17.13 -2.80 -18.78
N LEU A 96 16.00 -3.49 -18.67
CA LEU A 96 14.89 -3.41 -19.61
C LEU A 96 13.77 -2.57 -19.03
N LEU A 97 13.39 -1.49 -19.72
CA LEU A 97 12.33 -0.58 -19.31
C LEU A 97 11.28 -0.45 -20.40
N SER A 98 9.99 -0.44 -20.04
CA SER A 98 8.92 -0.22 -21.02
C SER A 98 7.84 0.73 -20.52
N ALA A 99 7.61 1.80 -21.27
CA ALA A 99 6.49 2.70 -21.03
C ALA A 99 5.99 3.36 -22.33
N LEU A 100 4.73 3.09 -22.69
CA LEU A 100 4.05 3.65 -23.86
C LEU A 100 4.07 5.19 -23.86
N GLN A 101 3.92 5.77 -22.68
CA GLN A 101 3.86 7.22 -22.50
C GLN A 101 5.15 7.94 -22.91
N LEU A 102 6.27 7.22 -22.99
CA LEU A 102 7.52 7.81 -23.42
C LEU A 102 7.43 8.24 -24.89
N GLY A 103 7.02 7.33 -25.78
CA GLY A 103 6.90 7.61 -27.20
C GLY A 103 5.70 8.49 -27.54
N THR A 104 4.58 8.33 -26.82
CA THR A 104 3.33 9.02 -27.17
C THR A 104 3.14 10.39 -26.50
N CYS A 105 3.93 10.72 -25.47
CA CYS A 105 3.72 11.94 -24.68
C CYS A 105 4.95 12.85 -24.54
N LEU A 106 6.19 12.30 -24.55
CA LEU A 106 7.39 13.13 -24.45
C LEU A 106 7.69 13.78 -25.80
N HIS A 107 7.47 15.09 -25.87
CA HIS A 107 7.55 15.84 -27.12
C HIS A 107 8.54 17.00 -27.04
N ARG A 108 9.11 17.27 -25.86
CA ARG A 108 10.11 18.31 -25.66
C ARG A 108 11.49 17.68 -25.46
N GLU A 109 12.51 18.34 -25.98
CA GLU A 109 13.90 17.89 -25.84
C GLU A 109 14.33 17.80 -24.36
N SER A 110 13.93 18.78 -23.55
CA SER A 110 14.12 18.81 -22.10
C SER A 110 13.67 17.53 -21.40
N GLU A 111 12.53 16.97 -21.79
CA GLU A 111 11.98 15.76 -21.19
C GLU A 111 12.82 14.52 -21.52
N LEU A 112 13.34 14.45 -22.75
CA LEU A 112 14.23 13.37 -23.19
C LEU A 112 15.59 13.46 -22.51
N VAL A 113 16.15 14.67 -22.36
CA VAL A 113 17.38 14.91 -21.61
C VAL A 113 17.21 14.48 -20.15
N ARG A 114 16.10 14.88 -19.51
CA ARG A 114 15.77 14.46 -18.14
C ARG A 114 15.65 12.95 -18.02
N LEU A 115 15.11 12.26 -19.02
CA LEU A 115 15.04 10.80 -19.04
C LEU A 115 16.42 10.18 -19.16
N LYS A 116 17.26 10.68 -20.07
CA LYS A 116 18.65 10.25 -20.21
C LYS A 116 19.41 10.44 -18.89
N ASP A 117 19.33 11.63 -18.29
CA ASP A 117 20.00 11.94 -17.01
C ASP A 117 19.57 11.04 -15.85
N LEU A 118 18.30 10.61 -15.82
CA LEU A 118 17.81 9.69 -14.77
C LEU A 118 18.48 8.32 -14.87
N LEU A 119 18.78 7.89 -16.10
CA LEU A 119 19.23 6.53 -16.41
C LEU A 119 20.75 6.43 -16.63
N SER A 120 21.39 7.53 -17.04
CA SER A 120 22.84 7.63 -17.29
C SER A 120 23.72 7.10 -16.16
N PRO A 121 23.40 7.30 -14.85
CA PRO A 121 24.21 6.74 -13.76
C PRO A 121 24.33 5.22 -13.78
N PHE A 122 23.42 4.53 -14.49
CA PHE A 122 23.35 3.08 -14.59
C PHE A 122 23.76 2.55 -15.98
N ALA A 123 23.78 3.43 -16.97
CA ALA A 123 23.88 3.06 -18.38
C ALA A 123 25.33 3.14 -18.89
N SER A 124 25.80 2.07 -19.52
CA SER A 124 27.00 2.09 -20.37
C SER A 124 26.66 2.31 -21.85
N GLY A 125 25.37 2.38 -22.18
CA GLY A 125 24.82 2.59 -23.52
C GLY A 125 23.31 2.44 -23.53
N PHE A 126 22.65 3.06 -24.50
CA PHE A 126 21.20 3.04 -24.65
C PHE A 126 20.79 2.35 -25.94
N LYS A 127 19.68 1.61 -25.88
CA LYS A 127 18.96 1.09 -27.03
C LYS A 127 17.48 1.45 -26.87
N ILE A 128 16.98 2.34 -27.71
CA ILE A 128 15.61 2.83 -27.75
C ILE A 128 14.85 2.02 -28.79
N ILE A 129 13.74 1.40 -28.41
CA ILE A 129 12.99 0.48 -29.26
C ILE A 129 11.55 0.96 -29.36
N ALA A 130 11.02 1.03 -30.57
CA ALA A 130 9.64 1.37 -30.85
C ALA A 130 8.99 0.35 -31.79
N HIS A 131 7.79 -0.12 -31.44
CA HIS A 131 6.96 -0.92 -32.34
C HIS A 131 5.98 -0.01 -33.08
N VAL A 132 5.99 -0.07 -34.42
CA VAL A 132 5.13 0.72 -35.31
C VAL A 132 4.32 -0.18 -36.23
N SER A 133 3.18 0.32 -36.68
CA SER A 133 2.36 -0.31 -37.73
C SER A 133 1.87 0.76 -38.69
N ASP A 134 1.02 0.38 -39.64
CA ASP A 134 0.23 1.32 -40.43
C ASP A 134 -0.34 2.48 -39.56
N PRO A 135 -0.10 3.75 -39.95
CA PRO A 135 -0.54 4.92 -39.20
C PRO A 135 -2.04 4.98 -38.93
N ALA A 136 -2.90 4.55 -39.86
CA ALA A 136 -4.34 4.56 -39.65
C ALA A 136 -4.71 3.60 -38.50
N HIS A 137 -4.10 2.41 -38.46
CA HIS A 137 -4.34 1.44 -37.39
C HIS A 137 -3.94 2.00 -36.01
N MET A 138 -2.78 2.65 -35.93
CA MET A 138 -2.30 3.28 -34.70
C MET A 138 -3.20 4.44 -34.28
N LEU A 139 -3.62 5.28 -35.23
CA LEU A 139 -4.53 6.40 -35.00
C LEU A 139 -5.88 5.93 -34.45
N ARG A 140 -6.49 4.89 -35.04
CA ARG A 140 -7.76 4.34 -34.56
C ARG A 140 -7.69 3.94 -33.09
N ASN A 141 -6.68 3.14 -32.75
CA ASN A 141 -6.53 2.61 -31.39
C ASN A 141 -6.23 3.74 -30.41
N HIS A 142 -5.36 4.69 -30.78
CA HIS A 142 -5.04 5.85 -29.95
C HIS A 142 -6.27 6.75 -29.72
N TYR A 143 -7.02 7.05 -30.78
CA TYR A 143 -8.22 7.87 -30.70
C TYR A 143 -9.28 7.26 -29.76
N ALA A 144 -9.51 5.95 -29.88
CA ALA A 144 -10.43 5.23 -29.00
C ALA A 144 -10.02 5.39 -27.51
N GLU A 145 -8.73 5.26 -27.20
CA GLU A 145 -8.23 5.48 -25.85
C GLU A 145 -8.39 6.91 -25.38
N GLN A 146 -8.06 7.89 -26.22
CA GLN A 146 -8.22 9.30 -25.90
C GLN A 146 -9.68 9.64 -25.60
N VAL A 147 -10.64 9.14 -26.38
CA VAL A 147 -12.08 9.32 -26.13
C VAL A 147 -12.48 8.72 -24.78
N LEU A 148 -12.06 7.51 -24.47
CA LEU A 148 -12.32 6.92 -23.14
C LEU A 148 -11.54 7.64 -22.03
N GLU A 149 -10.46 8.34 -22.38
CA GLU A 149 -9.69 9.21 -21.48
C GLU A 149 -10.24 10.64 -21.35
N GLY A 150 -11.31 11.00 -22.08
CA GLY A 150 -12.00 12.29 -21.96
C GLY A 150 -11.89 13.20 -23.17
N ARG A 151 -11.36 12.73 -24.31
CA ARG A 151 -11.28 13.51 -25.56
C ARG A 151 -12.66 13.89 -26.07
N ALA A 152 -12.88 15.17 -26.31
CA ALA A 152 -14.12 15.69 -26.89
C ALA A 152 -13.99 16.01 -28.39
N ALA A 153 -12.76 16.20 -28.87
CA ALA A 153 -12.49 16.48 -30.27
C ALA A 153 -12.81 15.27 -31.16
N SER A 154 -13.48 15.56 -32.27
CA SER A 154 -13.69 14.60 -33.36
C SER A 154 -12.37 14.09 -33.94
N LEU A 155 -12.40 12.91 -34.57
CA LEU A 155 -11.26 12.40 -35.31
C LEU A 155 -11.05 13.18 -36.63
N ALA A 156 -12.11 13.76 -37.22
CA ALA A 156 -12.00 14.66 -38.38
C ALA A 156 -10.91 15.72 -38.18
N ARG A 157 -10.84 16.32 -36.98
CA ARG A 157 -9.82 17.34 -36.67
C ARG A 157 -8.40 16.85 -36.94
N ASP A 158 -8.09 15.59 -36.62
CA ASP A 158 -6.75 15.04 -36.83
C ASP A 158 -6.54 14.68 -38.32
N LEU A 159 -7.61 14.29 -39.02
CA LEU A 159 -7.58 14.04 -40.47
C LEU A 159 -7.44 15.34 -41.27
N ASP A 160 -7.97 16.46 -40.78
CA ASP A 160 -7.84 17.79 -41.40
C ASP A 160 -6.39 18.30 -41.36
N LEU A 161 -5.53 17.73 -40.52
CA LEU A 161 -4.09 18.02 -40.50
C LEU A 161 -3.34 17.32 -41.65
N VAL A 162 -4.01 16.42 -42.40
CA VAL A 162 -3.40 15.79 -43.57
C VAL A 162 -3.16 16.86 -44.63
N GLY A 163 -1.89 16.97 -45.07
CA GLY A 163 -1.46 17.97 -46.05
C GLY A 163 -0.73 19.16 -45.42
N GLU A 164 -0.73 19.28 -44.09
CA GLU A 164 0.16 20.22 -43.41
C GLU A 164 1.62 19.89 -43.71
N LYS A 165 2.44 20.93 -43.91
CA LYS A 165 3.86 20.78 -44.26
C LYS A 165 4.66 20.09 -43.16
N ASP A 166 4.30 20.35 -41.91
CA ASP A 166 4.91 19.77 -40.72
C ASP A 166 3.80 19.20 -39.83
N TRP A 167 3.52 17.90 -40.02
CA TRP A 167 2.52 17.16 -39.24
C TRP A 167 2.77 17.28 -37.74
N ARG A 168 4.04 17.19 -37.33
CA ARG A 168 4.43 17.19 -35.93
C ARG A 168 4.11 18.54 -35.30
N ALA A 169 4.47 19.64 -35.94
CA ALA A 169 4.16 20.98 -35.48
C ALA A 169 2.65 21.24 -35.47
N ALA A 170 1.92 20.84 -36.52
CA ALA A 170 0.47 20.97 -36.60
C ALA A 170 -0.24 20.19 -35.48
N CYS A 171 0.22 18.97 -35.18
CA CYS A 171 -0.29 18.20 -34.04
C CYS A 171 -0.03 18.90 -32.71
N LEU A 172 1.20 19.35 -32.45
CA LEU A 172 1.53 20.08 -31.22
C LEU A 172 0.76 21.41 -31.09
N ALA A 173 0.37 22.03 -32.20
CA ALA A 173 -0.49 23.21 -32.16
C ALA A 173 -1.84 22.91 -31.48
N THR A 174 -2.37 21.69 -31.66
CA THR A 174 -3.60 21.23 -30.98
C THR A 174 -3.40 20.88 -29.50
N TRP A 175 -2.14 20.81 -29.02
CA TRP A 175 -1.81 20.55 -27.62
C TRP A 175 -1.81 21.83 -26.79
N HIS A 176 -1.72 23.00 -27.43
CA HIS A 176 -1.75 24.30 -26.76
C HIS A 176 -3.16 24.62 -26.23
N GLN A 177 -3.25 25.37 -25.11
CA GLN A 177 -4.49 25.83 -24.45
C GLN A 177 -5.22 24.86 -23.50
N MET A 178 -4.58 23.77 -23.05
CA MET A 178 -5.23 22.86 -22.08
C MET A 178 -5.07 23.36 -20.64
N THR A 179 -6.13 23.24 -19.83
CA THR A 179 -6.13 23.63 -18.41
C THR A 179 -6.24 22.39 -17.51
N PRO A 180 -5.12 21.87 -16.94
CA PRO A 180 -5.15 20.72 -16.03
C PRO A 180 -6.04 20.92 -14.80
N ALA A 181 -6.19 22.15 -14.31
CA ALA A 181 -7.11 22.50 -13.22
C ALA A 181 -8.59 22.24 -13.57
N LEU A 182 -8.91 22.19 -14.86
CA LEU A 182 -10.21 21.85 -15.43
C LEU A 182 -10.21 20.45 -16.05
N GLY A 183 -9.27 19.58 -15.68
CA GLY A 183 -9.21 18.19 -16.16
C GLY A 183 -8.93 18.03 -17.66
N GLN A 184 -8.43 19.09 -18.32
CA GLN A 184 -7.99 19.04 -19.71
C GLN A 184 -6.49 18.77 -19.78
N TYR A 185 -6.09 17.79 -20.57
CA TYR A 185 -4.69 17.36 -20.71
C TYR A 185 -4.35 17.23 -22.19
N SER A 186 -3.16 17.72 -22.57
CA SER A 186 -2.74 17.80 -23.97
C SER A 186 -2.68 16.43 -24.65
N GLU A 187 -2.18 15.41 -23.97
CA GLU A 187 -2.10 14.04 -24.50
C GLU A 187 -3.48 13.37 -24.67
N VAL A 188 -4.52 13.89 -24.02
CA VAL A 188 -5.90 13.40 -24.16
C VAL A 188 -6.63 14.13 -25.26
N GLN A 189 -6.49 15.46 -25.33
CA GLN A 189 -7.24 16.26 -26.31
C GLN A 189 -6.52 16.39 -27.65
N GLY A 190 -5.19 16.39 -27.68
CA GLY A 190 -4.38 16.72 -28.84
C GLY A 190 -4.25 15.60 -29.87
N ALA A 191 -3.84 15.97 -31.08
CA ALA A 191 -3.56 15.04 -32.18
C ALA A 191 -2.21 14.31 -31.96
N PRO A 192 -2.04 13.08 -32.48
CA PRO A 192 -0.84 12.27 -32.26
C PRO A 192 0.34 12.71 -33.13
N PHE A 193 1.19 13.58 -32.58
CA PHE A 193 2.41 14.07 -33.24
C PHE A 193 3.40 12.96 -33.63
N TRP A 194 3.34 11.82 -32.94
CA TRP A 194 4.27 10.69 -33.06
C TRP A 194 3.97 9.76 -34.26
N LEU A 195 2.92 10.04 -35.05
CA LEU A 195 2.67 9.32 -36.31
C LEU A 195 3.68 9.69 -37.41
N ASP A 196 4.35 10.84 -37.30
CA ASP A 196 5.51 11.17 -38.13
C ASP A 196 6.74 10.44 -37.56
N PHE A 197 6.99 9.22 -38.05
CA PHE A 197 8.07 8.37 -37.55
C PHE A 197 9.45 8.95 -37.83
N SER A 198 9.63 9.68 -38.93
CA SER A 198 10.88 10.36 -39.26
C SER A 198 11.18 11.48 -38.27
N ALA A 199 10.19 12.33 -37.97
CA ALA A 199 10.36 13.39 -36.97
C ALA A 199 10.53 12.82 -35.55
N LEU A 200 9.83 11.74 -35.21
CA LEU A 200 9.99 11.04 -33.94
C LEU A 200 11.39 10.44 -33.80
N ALA A 201 11.89 9.75 -34.83
CA ALA A 201 13.24 9.19 -34.83
C ALA A 201 14.28 10.30 -34.62
N ALA A 202 14.19 11.39 -35.39
CA ALA A 202 15.10 12.53 -35.27
C ALA A 202 15.12 13.12 -33.84
N GLN A 203 13.95 13.24 -33.19
CA GLN A 203 13.83 13.75 -31.82
C GLN A 203 14.53 12.84 -30.79
N TRP A 204 14.36 11.52 -30.90
CA TRP A 204 15.01 10.59 -29.96
C TRP A 204 16.52 10.47 -30.25
N GLN A 205 16.91 10.48 -31.52
CA GLN A 205 18.30 10.41 -31.95
C GLN A 205 19.10 11.65 -31.55
N SER A 206 18.49 12.84 -31.50
CA SER A 206 19.20 14.06 -31.07
C SER A 206 19.70 13.97 -29.62
N VAL A 207 19.02 13.21 -28.77
CA VAL A 207 19.39 13.05 -27.35
C VAL A 207 20.14 11.74 -27.09
N PHE A 208 19.73 10.62 -27.69
CA PHE A 208 20.30 9.29 -27.41
C PHE A 208 21.35 8.82 -28.42
N GLY A 209 21.48 9.50 -29.57
CA GLY A 209 22.39 9.13 -30.66
C GLY A 209 21.69 8.38 -31.79
N GLN A 210 22.24 8.46 -33.01
CA GLN A 210 21.64 7.86 -34.21
C GLN A 210 21.52 6.33 -34.12
N ASP A 211 22.60 5.66 -33.69
CA ASP A 211 22.66 4.20 -33.59
C ASP A 211 21.87 3.62 -32.40
N ALA A 212 21.34 4.48 -31.53
CA ALA A 212 20.61 4.06 -30.34
C ALA A 212 19.15 3.74 -30.62
N VAL A 213 18.55 4.19 -31.73
CA VAL A 213 17.10 4.12 -31.96
C VAL A 213 16.77 3.08 -33.03
N GLU A 214 15.93 2.11 -32.68
CA GLU A 214 15.45 1.06 -33.57
C GLU A 214 13.92 1.02 -33.64
N PHE A 215 13.41 0.80 -34.85
CA PHE A 215 11.99 0.62 -35.12
C PHE A 215 11.72 -0.82 -35.59
N HIS A 216 10.65 -1.40 -35.07
CA HIS A 216 10.27 -2.79 -35.29
C HIS A 216 8.79 -2.90 -35.65
N ARG A 217 8.41 -3.97 -36.35
CA ARG A 217 7.02 -4.21 -36.76
C ARG A 217 6.13 -4.54 -35.55
N GLY A 218 5.02 -3.82 -35.41
CA GLY A 218 3.97 -4.08 -34.43
C GLY A 218 2.96 -5.15 -34.88
N LEU A 219 1.81 -5.25 -34.21
CA LEU A 219 0.83 -6.33 -34.44
C LEU A 219 0.00 -6.21 -35.73
N GLY A 220 -0.12 -5.01 -36.31
CA GLY A 220 -1.01 -4.79 -37.47
C GLY A 220 -2.44 -5.31 -37.24
N ALA A 221 -3.07 -5.87 -38.28
CA ALA A 221 -4.40 -6.50 -38.20
C ALA A 221 -4.33 -8.05 -38.20
N ARG A 222 -4.47 -8.63 -36.99
CA ARG A 222 -4.82 -10.05 -36.65
C ARG A 222 -3.84 -11.17 -37.07
N THR A 223 -3.10 -11.71 -36.10
CA THR A 223 -3.36 -12.99 -35.38
C THR A 223 -2.32 -13.08 -34.26
N LEU A 224 -2.73 -13.35 -33.01
CA LEU A 224 -1.84 -13.46 -31.86
C LEU A 224 -1.56 -14.93 -31.56
N ASN A 225 -0.54 -15.50 -32.19
CA ASN A 225 -0.01 -16.80 -31.82
C ASN A 225 1.27 -16.63 -30.97
N ALA A 226 1.78 -17.72 -30.41
CA ALA A 226 2.98 -17.72 -29.57
C ALA A 226 4.19 -17.11 -30.29
N GLU A 227 4.37 -17.42 -31.58
CA GLU A 227 5.46 -16.93 -32.40
C GLU A 227 5.44 -15.40 -32.55
N VAL A 228 4.27 -14.83 -32.87
CA VAL A 228 4.08 -13.38 -32.97
C VAL A 228 4.41 -12.69 -31.65
N ARG A 229 3.96 -13.25 -30.51
CA ARG A 229 4.26 -12.70 -29.18
C ARG A 229 5.75 -12.74 -28.86
N GLN A 230 6.42 -13.83 -29.23
CA GLN A 230 7.85 -13.99 -29.08
C GLN A 230 8.62 -12.98 -29.95
N ASN A 231 8.20 -12.79 -31.19
CA ASN A 231 8.83 -11.87 -32.14
C ASN A 231 8.74 -10.41 -31.69
N LEU A 232 7.65 -9.98 -31.06
CA LEU A 232 7.53 -8.64 -30.47
C LEU A 232 8.51 -8.40 -29.31
N CYS A 233 8.87 -9.45 -28.56
CA CYS A 233 9.78 -9.32 -27.43
C CYS A 233 11.25 -9.44 -27.86
N ARG A 234 11.52 -10.14 -28.97
CA ARG A 234 12.89 -10.48 -29.42
C ARG A 234 13.83 -9.28 -29.56
N PRO A 235 13.42 -8.09 -30.04
CA PRO A 235 14.28 -6.90 -30.07
C PRO A 235 14.79 -6.43 -28.70
N LEU A 236 14.09 -6.79 -27.63
CA LEU A 236 14.33 -6.30 -26.27
C LEU A 236 15.22 -7.21 -25.44
N ILE A 237 15.17 -8.53 -25.69
CA ILE A 237 15.75 -9.54 -24.79
C ILE A 237 16.75 -10.49 -25.45
N SER A 238 16.89 -10.49 -26.78
CA SER A 238 17.88 -11.27 -27.58
C SER A 238 18.03 -12.75 -27.20
N ASN A 239 17.58 -13.67 -28.06
CA ASN A 239 17.82 -15.13 -27.95
C ASN A 239 17.29 -15.83 -26.69
N LEU A 240 16.43 -15.17 -25.89
CA LEU A 240 15.70 -15.81 -24.80
C LEU A 240 14.28 -16.17 -25.22
N ASP A 241 13.94 -17.46 -25.20
CA ASP A 241 12.56 -17.91 -25.39
C ASP A 241 11.75 -17.69 -24.12
N LEU A 242 10.62 -17.00 -24.25
CA LEU A 242 9.74 -16.67 -23.12
C LEU A 242 8.68 -17.77 -22.94
N ILE A 243 8.23 -17.93 -21.70
CA ILE A 243 7.02 -18.71 -21.43
C ILE A 243 5.83 -17.90 -21.94
N ASP A 244 5.09 -18.47 -22.87
CA ASP A 244 3.94 -17.82 -23.47
C ASP A 244 2.73 -17.82 -22.51
N THR A 245 2.13 -16.66 -22.33
CA THR A 245 0.99 -16.43 -21.44
C THR A 245 -0.35 -16.34 -22.13
N ASP A 246 -0.38 -16.47 -23.46
CA ASP A 246 -1.52 -16.18 -24.33
C ASP A 246 -2.43 -15.03 -23.83
N PRO A 247 -1.88 -13.80 -23.70
CA PRO A 247 -2.65 -12.70 -23.16
C PRO A 247 -3.73 -12.27 -24.16
N ALA A 248 -5.00 -12.51 -23.84
CA ALA A 248 -6.12 -11.95 -24.59
C ALA A 248 -5.99 -10.42 -24.67
N LEU A 249 -5.99 -9.86 -25.88
CA LEU A 249 -6.14 -8.43 -26.06
C LEU A 249 -7.56 -8.02 -25.65
N PRO A 250 -7.74 -6.86 -25.00
CA PRO A 250 -9.07 -6.35 -24.74
C PRO A 250 -9.80 -6.09 -26.06
N ASP A 251 -11.10 -6.38 -26.08
CA ASP A 251 -11.95 -6.02 -27.21
C ASP A 251 -11.91 -4.50 -27.44
N LEU A 252 -11.90 -4.11 -28.72
CA LEU A 252 -12.00 -2.71 -29.08
C LEU A 252 -13.41 -2.20 -28.75
N PRO A 253 -13.54 -0.97 -28.23
CA PRO A 253 -14.85 -0.36 -28.04
C PRO A 253 -15.57 -0.22 -29.39
N SER A 254 -16.89 -0.40 -29.38
CA SER A 254 -17.70 -0.21 -30.58
C SER A 254 -17.64 1.25 -31.05
N ALA A 255 -17.77 1.47 -32.35
CA ALA A 255 -17.77 2.81 -32.94
C ALA A 255 -18.89 3.68 -32.36
N ALA A 256 -20.09 3.11 -32.19
CA ALA A 256 -21.23 3.78 -31.58
C ALA A 256 -20.96 4.17 -30.11
N TRP A 257 -20.28 3.32 -29.33
CA TRP A 257 -19.89 3.67 -27.97
C TRP A 257 -18.90 4.83 -27.95
N LEU A 258 -17.90 4.84 -28.84
CA LEU A 258 -16.96 5.96 -28.94
C LEU A 258 -17.67 7.28 -29.28
N SER A 259 -18.63 7.26 -30.20
CA SER A 259 -19.46 8.44 -30.51
C SER A 259 -20.23 8.93 -29.29
N ARG A 260 -20.87 8.03 -28.53
CA ARG A 260 -21.56 8.37 -27.27
C ARG A 260 -20.59 9.00 -26.27
N ALA A 261 -19.44 8.36 -26.07
CA ALA A 261 -18.44 8.78 -25.11
C ALA A 261 -17.86 10.17 -25.45
N ARG A 262 -17.54 10.43 -26.71
CA ARG A 262 -17.07 11.74 -27.18
C ARG A 262 -18.12 12.83 -26.94
N GLN A 263 -19.38 12.57 -27.29
CA GLN A 263 -20.47 13.53 -27.06
C GLN A 263 -20.68 13.83 -25.57
N ILE A 264 -20.56 12.82 -24.70
CA ILE A 264 -20.58 13.01 -23.24
C ILE A 264 -19.37 13.85 -22.79
N ASN A 265 -18.17 13.57 -23.31
CA ASN A 265 -16.97 14.34 -22.97
C ASN A 265 -17.14 15.83 -23.31
N THR A 266 -17.74 16.14 -24.46
CA THR A 266 -18.08 17.53 -24.83
C THR A 266 -18.94 18.20 -23.77
N GLN A 267 -20.00 17.54 -23.30
CA GLN A 267 -20.89 18.08 -22.26
C GLN A 267 -20.18 18.25 -20.92
N LEU A 268 -19.39 17.25 -20.50
CA LEU A 268 -18.65 17.31 -19.24
C LEU A 268 -17.61 18.44 -19.24
N LEU A 269 -16.89 18.64 -20.35
CA LEU A 269 -15.95 19.76 -20.49
C LEU A 269 -16.66 21.11 -20.45
N GLN A 270 -17.84 21.24 -21.08
CA GLN A 270 -18.64 22.47 -21.00
C GLN A 270 -19.08 22.77 -19.57
N ILE A 271 -19.56 21.76 -18.83
CA ILE A 271 -19.97 21.92 -17.44
C ILE A 271 -18.77 22.26 -16.55
N THR A 272 -17.63 21.60 -16.73
CA THR A 272 -16.41 21.91 -15.99
C THR A 272 -15.91 23.32 -16.27
N ALA A 273 -15.99 23.80 -17.51
CA ALA A 273 -15.66 25.17 -17.86
C ALA A 273 -16.60 26.19 -17.18
N GLN A 274 -17.90 25.91 -17.16
CA GLN A 274 -18.90 26.76 -16.50
C GLN A 274 -18.73 26.78 -14.98
N ARG A 275 -18.50 25.61 -14.35
CA ARG A 275 -18.30 25.47 -12.90
C ARG A 275 -16.90 25.89 -12.44
N LYS A 276 -15.96 26.07 -13.38
CA LYS A 276 -14.53 26.26 -13.11
C LYS A 276 -13.94 25.16 -12.21
N GLU A 277 -14.44 23.94 -12.37
CA GLU A 277 -14.09 22.79 -11.52
C GLU A 277 -14.04 21.50 -12.33
N ALA A 278 -12.94 20.76 -12.20
CA ALA A 278 -12.76 19.48 -12.87
C ALA A 278 -13.67 18.39 -12.30
N PHE A 279 -14.29 17.60 -13.18
CA PHE A 279 -14.98 16.38 -12.74
C PHE A 279 -13.99 15.33 -12.22
N PRO A 280 -14.31 14.64 -11.10
CA PRO A 280 -13.50 13.52 -10.65
C PRO A 280 -13.36 12.45 -11.73
N ARG A 281 -12.12 12.11 -12.09
CA ARG A 281 -11.82 11.20 -13.22
C ARG A 281 -12.47 9.83 -13.08
N LYS A 282 -12.60 9.33 -11.85
CA LYS A 282 -13.26 8.05 -11.57
C LYS A 282 -14.73 8.08 -12.00
N ASP A 283 -15.42 9.17 -11.70
CA ASP A 283 -16.84 9.31 -12.01
C ASP A 283 -17.04 9.56 -13.51
N TRP A 284 -16.14 10.33 -14.12
CA TRP A 284 -16.07 10.48 -15.58
C TRP A 284 -16.02 9.13 -16.28
N ARG A 285 -15.06 8.27 -15.92
CA ARG A 285 -14.92 6.93 -16.53
C ARG A 285 -16.14 6.04 -16.26
N ALA A 286 -16.71 6.14 -15.06
CA ALA A 286 -17.92 5.39 -14.72
C ALA A 286 -19.10 5.78 -15.63
N LEU A 287 -19.28 7.07 -15.92
CA LEU A 287 -20.30 7.53 -16.87
C LEU A 287 -20.04 6.99 -18.28
N LEU A 288 -18.80 7.11 -18.78
CA LEU A 288 -18.46 6.60 -20.12
C LEU A 288 -18.71 5.09 -20.25
N SER A 289 -18.45 4.32 -19.20
CA SER A 289 -18.74 2.88 -19.17
C SER A 289 -20.25 2.59 -19.18
N LYS A 290 -21.06 3.42 -18.51
CA LYS A 290 -22.53 3.23 -18.44
C LYS A 290 -23.24 3.49 -19.76
N VAL A 291 -22.64 4.28 -20.66
CA VAL A 291 -23.20 4.56 -21.99
C VAL A 291 -22.68 3.61 -23.07
N SER A 292 -21.96 2.56 -22.68
CA SER A 292 -21.48 1.54 -23.62
C SER A 292 -22.62 0.85 -24.35
N VAL A 293 -22.37 0.50 -25.61
CA VAL A 293 -23.31 -0.21 -26.49
C VAL A 293 -22.53 -1.19 -27.33
N ALA A 294 -23.09 -2.39 -27.54
CA ALA A 294 -22.49 -3.39 -28.41
C ALA A 294 -22.53 -2.94 -29.88
N GLY A 295 -21.58 -3.42 -30.68
CA GLY A 295 -21.49 -3.12 -32.10
C GLY A 295 -20.06 -3.30 -32.60
N ASP A 296 -19.87 -3.06 -33.90
CA ASP A 296 -18.56 -3.18 -34.52
C ASP A 296 -17.59 -2.10 -34.04
N ALA A 297 -16.31 -2.44 -33.98
CA ALA A 297 -15.25 -1.48 -33.77
C ALA A 297 -15.20 -0.46 -34.92
N MET A 298 -14.57 0.69 -34.67
CA MET A 298 -14.37 1.73 -35.69
C MET A 298 -13.73 1.14 -36.95
N ASP A 299 -14.36 1.37 -38.11
CA ASP A 299 -13.84 0.92 -39.38
C ASP A 299 -12.60 1.71 -39.80
N MET A 300 -11.82 1.11 -40.71
CA MET A 300 -10.55 1.68 -41.18
C MET A 300 -10.71 2.55 -42.43
N HIS A 301 -11.85 2.54 -43.10
CA HIS A 301 -12.00 3.08 -44.45
C HIS A 301 -11.75 4.59 -44.49
N GLY A 302 -12.38 5.33 -43.59
CA GLY A 302 -12.17 6.78 -43.49
C GLY A 302 -10.76 7.20 -43.03
N LEU A 303 -9.96 6.25 -42.53
CA LEU A 303 -8.65 6.52 -41.95
C LEU A 303 -7.51 6.29 -42.93
N THR A 304 -7.75 5.61 -44.07
CA THR A 304 -6.70 5.30 -45.06
C THR A 304 -6.08 6.55 -45.67
N VAL A 305 -6.73 7.71 -45.57
CA VAL A 305 -6.19 9.01 -45.96
C VAL A 305 -4.88 9.34 -45.22
N ILE A 306 -4.77 8.94 -43.94
CA ILE A 306 -3.55 9.12 -43.14
C ILE A 306 -2.46 8.17 -43.64
N SER A 307 -2.79 6.89 -43.86
CA SER A 307 -1.85 5.92 -44.43
C SER A 307 -1.31 6.39 -45.77
N LYS A 308 -2.18 6.91 -46.65
CA LYS A 308 -1.81 7.48 -47.94
C LYS A 308 -0.88 8.68 -47.82
N ALA A 309 -1.19 9.61 -46.91
CA ALA A 309 -0.39 10.80 -46.70
C ALA A 309 1.05 10.48 -46.27
N PHE A 310 1.23 9.47 -45.40
CA PHE A 310 2.54 9.06 -44.91
C PHE A 310 3.23 8.00 -45.77
N HIS A 311 2.56 7.38 -46.75
CA HIS A 311 3.04 6.15 -47.38
C HIS A 311 4.46 6.29 -47.96
N SER A 312 4.70 7.30 -48.81
CA SER A 312 6.02 7.51 -49.42
C SER A 312 7.11 7.76 -48.39
N ALA A 313 6.82 8.58 -47.36
CA ALA A 313 7.77 8.87 -46.28
C ALA A 313 8.06 7.62 -45.44
N ASN A 314 7.03 6.82 -45.15
CA ASN A 314 7.14 5.58 -44.36
C ASN A 314 7.89 4.47 -45.11
N LEU A 315 7.74 4.37 -46.45
CA LEU A 315 8.53 3.45 -47.26
C LEU A 315 10.02 3.83 -47.22
N ALA A 316 10.34 5.12 -47.42
CA ALA A 316 11.72 5.59 -47.30
C ALA A 316 12.27 5.38 -45.88
N PHE A 317 11.43 5.60 -44.86
CA PHE A 317 11.77 5.37 -43.47
C PHE A 317 12.08 3.89 -43.18
N ALA A 318 11.23 2.96 -43.65
CA ALA A 318 11.49 1.52 -43.51
C ALA A 318 12.77 1.08 -44.23
N GLN A 319 13.01 1.59 -45.45
CA GLN A 319 14.25 1.30 -46.19
C GLN A 319 15.51 1.76 -45.45
N ALA A 320 15.42 2.87 -44.70
CA ALA A 320 16.51 3.38 -43.88
C ALA A 320 16.71 2.58 -42.57
N HIS A 321 15.73 1.80 -42.11
CA HIS A 321 15.76 1.05 -40.84
C HIS A 321 15.75 -0.46 -41.09
N LYS A 322 16.93 -1.09 -41.02
CA LYS A 322 17.14 -2.52 -41.32
C LYS A 322 16.22 -3.50 -40.56
N THR A 323 15.73 -3.11 -39.39
CA THR A 323 14.86 -3.94 -38.52
C THR A 323 13.37 -3.78 -38.84
N LEU A 324 13.00 -2.87 -39.74
CA LEU A 324 11.62 -2.54 -40.06
C LEU A 324 11.28 -2.96 -41.50
N PRO A 325 10.52 -4.05 -41.69
CA PRO A 325 10.12 -4.49 -43.01
C PRO A 325 9.20 -3.47 -43.70
N VAL A 326 9.36 -3.27 -45.01
CA VAL A 326 8.59 -2.27 -45.79
C VAL A 326 7.10 -2.56 -45.81
N GLU A 327 6.71 -3.84 -45.77
CA GLU A 327 5.32 -4.30 -45.70
C GLU A 327 4.61 -3.95 -44.39
N THR A 328 5.33 -3.40 -43.40
CA THR A 328 4.74 -2.85 -42.17
C THR A 328 3.72 -1.74 -42.47
N PHE A 329 3.91 -1.05 -43.61
CA PHE A 329 3.10 0.09 -44.03
C PHE A 329 2.20 -0.19 -45.23
N ASP A 330 1.98 -1.48 -45.53
CA ASP A 330 0.98 -1.88 -46.50
C ASP A 330 -0.42 -1.48 -46.02
N TYR A 331 -1.18 -0.83 -46.90
CA TYR A 331 -2.55 -0.43 -46.64
C TYR A 331 -3.37 -0.58 -47.93
N THR A 332 -4.68 -0.74 -47.77
CA THR A 332 -5.61 -0.73 -48.89
C THR A 332 -6.34 0.60 -48.88
N GLU A 333 -6.18 1.40 -49.93
CA GLU A 333 -6.86 2.69 -50.04
C GLU A 333 -8.39 2.49 -50.08
N SER A 334 -9.12 3.36 -49.37
CA SER A 334 -10.57 3.42 -49.46
C SER A 334 -11.02 4.81 -49.91
N PRO A 335 -11.97 4.91 -50.85
CA PRO A 335 -12.52 6.19 -51.28
C PRO A 335 -13.58 6.74 -50.31
N ARG A 336 -13.95 5.99 -49.27
CA ARG A 336 -15.00 6.41 -48.32
C ARG A 336 -14.43 7.44 -47.34
N PRO A 337 -15.00 8.65 -47.24
CA PRO A 337 -14.55 9.64 -46.26
C PRO A 337 -14.85 9.16 -44.85
N TRP A 338 -14.09 9.68 -43.88
CA TRP A 338 -14.38 9.46 -42.47
C TRP A 338 -15.75 10.04 -42.10
N GLN A 339 -16.53 9.22 -41.39
CA GLN A 339 -17.79 9.63 -40.80
C GLN A 339 -17.84 9.08 -39.36
N GLU A 340 -18.18 9.93 -38.40
CA GLU A 340 -18.45 9.46 -37.04
C GLU A 340 -19.68 8.54 -37.03
N ALA A 341 -19.57 7.38 -36.39
CA ALA A 341 -20.64 6.40 -36.34
C ALA A 341 -21.88 6.95 -35.61
N ASP A 342 -23.07 6.54 -36.06
CA ASP A 342 -24.32 6.84 -35.36
C ASP A 342 -24.25 6.28 -33.92
N PRO A 343 -24.48 7.10 -32.87
CA PRO A 343 -24.47 6.62 -31.49
C PRO A 343 -25.61 5.62 -31.19
N THR A 344 -26.55 5.42 -32.11
CA THR A 344 -27.71 4.53 -32.10
C THR A 344 -28.74 4.86 -31.01
N GLN A 345 -29.93 4.27 -31.12
CA GLN A 345 -30.99 4.33 -30.09
C GLN A 345 -31.45 5.77 -29.74
N GLY A 346 -31.39 6.70 -30.70
CA GLY A 346 -31.79 8.10 -30.49
C GLY A 346 -30.99 8.80 -29.39
N PHE A 347 -29.75 8.37 -29.15
CA PHE A 347 -28.90 8.85 -28.07
C PHE A 347 -28.77 10.37 -28.06
N ARG A 348 -28.98 10.97 -26.89
CA ARG A 348 -28.72 12.39 -26.60
C ARG A 348 -27.85 12.45 -25.37
N PRO A 349 -26.72 13.18 -25.35
CA PRO A 349 -25.81 13.14 -24.20
C PRO A 349 -26.39 13.83 -22.95
N THR A 350 -27.20 14.87 -23.11
CA THR A 350 -27.67 15.72 -22.00
C THR A 350 -28.47 14.96 -20.92
N PRO A 351 -29.48 14.13 -21.24
CA PRO A 351 -30.21 13.37 -20.20
C PRO A 351 -29.32 12.45 -19.38
N TYR A 352 -28.33 11.79 -20.00
CA TYR A 352 -27.40 10.90 -19.28
C TYR A 352 -26.48 11.69 -18.36
N VAL A 353 -25.97 12.83 -18.82
CA VAL A 353 -25.14 13.71 -17.99
C VAL A 353 -25.96 14.23 -16.81
N MET A 354 -27.18 14.70 -17.04
CA MET A 354 -28.05 15.21 -15.96
C MET A 354 -28.38 14.13 -14.92
N ALA A 355 -28.85 12.95 -15.36
CA ALA A 355 -29.13 11.84 -14.45
C ALA A 355 -27.89 11.37 -13.69
N PHE A 356 -26.71 11.48 -14.30
CA PHE A 356 -25.45 11.17 -13.64
C PHE A 356 -25.04 12.24 -12.62
N LEU A 357 -25.22 13.52 -12.93
CA LEU A 357 -24.93 14.65 -12.02
C LEU A 357 -25.75 14.58 -10.74
N ASP A 358 -27.00 14.16 -10.80
CA ASP A 358 -27.86 13.98 -9.62
C ASP A 358 -27.37 12.85 -8.70
N GLY A 359 -26.62 11.88 -9.25
CA GLY A 359 -25.98 10.79 -8.51
C GLY A 359 -24.50 11.02 -8.17
N ILE A 360 -23.87 12.08 -8.68
CA ILE A 360 -22.52 12.47 -8.30
C ILE A 360 -22.62 13.19 -6.96
N SER A 361 -21.98 12.64 -5.94
CA SER A 361 -21.77 13.40 -4.69
C SER A 361 -21.16 14.75 -5.07
N PRO A 362 -21.72 15.89 -4.61
CA PRO A 362 -21.15 17.19 -4.93
C PRO A 362 -19.65 17.14 -4.64
N PRO A 363 -18.80 17.74 -5.48
CA PRO A 363 -17.42 17.93 -5.08
C PRO A 363 -17.48 18.54 -3.69
N LYS A 364 -16.85 17.86 -2.73
CA LYS A 364 -16.76 18.44 -1.41
C LYS A 364 -16.03 19.74 -1.63
N SER A 365 -16.74 20.86 -1.50
CA SER A 365 -16.10 22.12 -1.28
C SER A 365 -15.05 21.82 -0.20
N LEU A 366 -13.80 22.13 -0.50
CA LEU A 366 -12.77 22.18 0.51
C LEU A 366 -13.21 23.32 1.44
N LYS A 367 -14.18 23.04 2.32
CA LYS A 367 -14.38 23.81 3.55
C LYS A 367 -12.99 23.90 4.11
N GLN A 368 -12.45 25.12 4.15
CA GLN A 368 -11.13 25.40 4.68
C GLN A 368 -10.96 24.58 5.95
N ILE A 369 -10.04 23.63 5.86
CA ILE A 369 -9.91 22.57 6.84
C ILE A 369 -9.10 23.15 7.99
N GLU A 370 -9.70 23.18 9.17
CA GLU A 370 -8.98 23.50 10.41
C GLU A 370 -8.03 22.35 10.75
N ILE A 371 -6.82 22.41 10.19
CA ILE A 371 -5.64 21.74 10.74
C ILE A 371 -5.15 22.62 11.88
N SER A 372 -4.92 22.02 13.05
CA SER A 372 -4.35 22.74 14.19
C SER A 372 -3.01 23.38 13.83
N GLU A 373 -2.67 24.51 14.43
CA GLU A 373 -1.40 25.21 14.16
C GLU A 373 -0.19 24.27 14.33
N GLN A 374 -0.22 23.46 15.38
CA GLN A 374 0.82 22.47 15.69
C GLN A 374 0.91 21.39 14.60
N ALA A 375 -0.22 20.88 14.13
CA ALA A 375 -0.25 19.93 13.02
C ALA A 375 0.23 20.54 11.71
N ARG A 376 0.00 21.83 11.42
CA ARG A 376 0.54 22.50 10.22
C ARG A 376 2.07 22.53 10.22
N VAL A 377 2.68 22.73 11.39
CA VAL A 377 4.14 22.73 11.56
C VAL A 377 4.71 21.31 11.43
N LEU A 378 4.03 20.31 12.02
CA LEU A 378 4.55 18.94 12.11
C LEU A 378 4.26 18.08 10.87
N MET A 379 3.14 18.29 10.18
CA MET A 379 2.66 17.42 9.12
C MET A 379 3.28 17.79 7.76
N SER A 380 3.86 16.80 7.09
CA SER A 380 4.29 16.93 5.70
C SER A 380 3.13 17.33 4.79
N PRO A 381 3.37 17.90 3.58
CA PRO A 381 2.30 18.20 2.65
C PRO A 381 1.48 16.95 2.24
N LEU A 382 2.03 15.73 2.43
CA LEU A 382 1.30 14.49 2.14
C LEU A 382 0.32 14.20 3.27
N ALA A 383 0.77 14.36 4.51
CA ALA A 383 -0.06 14.26 5.69
C ALA A 383 -1.21 15.29 5.66
N GLN A 384 -0.95 16.54 5.29
CA GLN A 384 -2.00 17.56 5.15
C GLN A 384 -3.03 17.20 4.06
N LYS A 385 -2.57 16.65 2.93
CA LYS A 385 -3.47 16.13 1.87
C LYS A 385 -4.28 14.92 2.35
N ASN A 386 -3.65 14.00 3.08
CA ASN A 386 -4.32 12.85 3.67
C ASN A 386 -5.39 13.29 4.67
N HIS A 387 -5.15 14.38 5.42
CA HIS A 387 -6.15 14.98 6.31
C HIS A 387 -7.37 15.45 5.56
N ALA A 388 -7.17 16.22 4.48
CA ALA A 388 -8.26 16.65 3.62
C ALA A 388 -9.04 15.47 3.01
N HIS A 389 -8.33 14.43 2.59
CA HIS A 389 -8.95 13.23 2.04
C HIS A 389 -9.75 12.44 3.10
N LEU A 390 -9.14 12.13 4.24
CA LEU A 390 -9.77 11.32 5.29
C LEU A 390 -10.99 12.03 5.90
N GLN A 391 -10.93 13.35 6.12
CA GLN A 391 -12.05 14.12 6.67
C GLN A 391 -13.32 13.98 5.83
N GLY A 392 -13.15 13.90 4.51
CA GLY A 392 -14.22 13.82 3.53
C GLY A 392 -14.67 12.40 3.18
N THR A 393 -14.13 11.34 3.76
CA THR A 393 -14.43 9.97 3.30
C THR A 393 -15.07 9.12 4.40
N PRO A 394 -15.70 7.99 4.03
CA PRO A 394 -16.10 6.96 5.00
C PRO A 394 -14.93 6.31 5.76
N LEU A 395 -13.70 6.77 5.54
CA LEU A 395 -12.50 6.32 6.25
C LEU A 395 -12.15 7.24 7.43
N LYS A 396 -12.90 8.33 7.65
CA LYS A 396 -12.68 9.25 8.76
C LYS A 396 -12.70 8.49 10.10
N PRO A 397 -11.68 8.65 10.95
CA PRO A 397 -11.68 8.00 12.26
C PRO A 397 -12.85 8.44 13.14
N HIS A 398 -13.49 7.50 13.86
CA HIS A 398 -14.60 7.78 14.79
C HIS A 398 -14.87 6.62 15.77
N ASN A 399 -15.63 6.87 16.84
CA ASN A 399 -15.97 5.87 17.85
C ASN A 399 -17.37 5.21 17.73
N LYS A 400 -18.05 5.36 16.57
CA LYS A 400 -19.42 4.85 16.32
C LYS A 400 -19.53 3.34 16.01
N LEU A 401 -18.59 2.51 16.47
CA LEU A 401 -18.59 1.06 16.24
C LEU A 401 -18.95 0.32 17.54
N GLY A 402 -19.61 -0.83 17.43
CA GLY A 402 -19.93 -1.67 18.59
C GLY A 402 -20.99 -1.09 19.52
N THR A 403 -21.24 -1.80 20.61
CA THR A 403 -22.33 -1.50 21.56
C THR A 403 -21.83 -1.11 22.95
N VAL A 404 -20.58 -1.38 23.27
CA VAL A 404 -19.95 -1.06 24.56
C VAL A 404 -19.71 0.45 24.67
N ASP A 405 -20.23 1.06 25.74
CA ASP A 405 -19.88 2.41 26.18
C ASP A 405 -18.54 2.36 26.93
N GLU A 406 -17.51 2.92 26.31
CA GLU A 406 -16.13 2.88 26.79
C GLU A 406 -15.83 3.94 27.87
N THR A 407 -16.76 4.88 28.09
CA THR A 407 -16.57 6.04 28.99
C THR A 407 -17.34 5.93 30.30
N LYS A 408 -18.34 5.05 30.35
CA LYS A 408 -19.19 4.89 31.53
C LYS A 408 -18.58 3.89 32.51
N ALA A 409 -18.37 4.34 33.74
CA ALA A 409 -17.97 3.45 34.83
C ALA A 409 -19.02 2.34 35.03
N ALA A 410 -18.55 1.12 35.19
CA ALA A 410 -19.36 -0.07 35.42
C ALA A 410 -18.86 -0.81 36.66
N PRO A 411 -19.68 -1.69 37.28
CA PRO A 411 -19.24 -2.47 38.44
C PRO A 411 -17.96 -3.25 38.14
N GLN A 412 -17.07 -3.26 39.14
CA GLN A 412 -15.87 -4.09 39.15
C GLN A 412 -16.26 -5.57 38.97
N TYR A 413 -15.45 -6.32 38.23
CA TYR A 413 -15.60 -7.75 38.10
C TYR A 413 -15.26 -8.45 39.42
N THR A 414 -15.94 -9.56 39.66
CA THR A 414 -15.67 -10.40 40.82
C THR A 414 -14.41 -11.24 40.58
N VAL A 415 -13.70 -11.57 41.65
CA VAL A 415 -12.57 -12.49 41.61
C VAL A 415 -13.08 -13.86 41.16
N MET A 416 -12.40 -14.47 40.19
CA MET A 416 -12.71 -15.84 39.76
C MET A 416 -11.82 -16.84 40.50
N PRO A 417 -12.32 -18.04 40.83
CA PRO A 417 -11.48 -19.09 41.41
C PRO A 417 -10.45 -19.57 40.38
N THR A 418 -9.27 -19.96 40.86
CA THR A 418 -8.25 -20.58 40.00
C THR A 418 -8.79 -21.87 39.39
N ARG A 419 -8.62 -22.03 38.08
CA ARG A 419 -9.03 -23.26 37.38
C ARG A 419 -8.19 -24.44 37.87
N LYS A 420 -8.84 -25.57 38.13
CA LYS A 420 -8.18 -26.85 38.40
C LYS A 420 -7.96 -27.56 37.06
N LEU A 421 -6.71 -27.67 36.64
CA LEU A 421 -6.35 -28.34 35.40
C LEU A 421 -6.13 -29.86 35.62
N PRO A 422 -6.48 -30.72 34.65
CA PRO A 422 -6.02 -32.11 34.64
C PRO A 422 -4.48 -32.19 34.63
N SER A 423 -3.89 -33.23 35.23
CA SER A 423 -2.43 -33.36 35.40
C SER A 423 -1.64 -33.27 34.08
N GLU A 424 -2.23 -33.72 32.98
CA GLU A 424 -1.60 -33.74 31.66
C GLU A 424 -1.86 -32.47 30.82
N GLN A 425 -2.58 -31.47 31.34
CA GLN A 425 -2.94 -30.26 30.59
C GLN A 425 -2.31 -29.00 31.19
N SER A 426 -1.83 -28.13 30.32
CA SER A 426 -1.27 -26.82 30.70
C SER A 426 -2.29 -25.67 30.55
N GLY A 427 -3.54 -25.97 30.17
CA GLY A 427 -4.61 -24.98 30.08
C GLY A 427 -4.30 -23.89 29.05
N ARG A 428 -4.61 -22.64 29.38
CA ARG A 428 -4.35 -21.46 28.55
C ARG A 428 -2.95 -20.94 28.84
N VAL A 429 -2.10 -20.95 27.83
CA VAL A 429 -0.69 -20.60 27.97
C VAL A 429 -0.37 -19.34 27.16
N ILE A 430 0.17 -18.31 27.83
CA ILE A 430 0.79 -17.19 27.12
C ILE A 430 2.28 -17.46 26.92
N VAL A 431 2.76 -17.27 25.68
CA VAL A 431 4.18 -17.24 25.33
C VAL A 431 4.63 -15.79 25.14
N GLY A 432 5.63 -15.35 25.89
CA GLY A 432 6.19 -14.00 25.81
C GLY A 432 7.68 -14.00 25.48
N CYS A 433 8.15 -12.94 24.81
CA CYS A 433 9.58 -12.69 24.60
C CYS A 433 9.91 -11.26 25.00
N MET A 434 10.81 -11.06 25.94
CA MET A 434 10.98 -9.79 26.65
C MET A 434 12.44 -9.38 26.79
N LYS A 435 12.66 -8.08 26.98
CA LYS A 435 13.95 -7.48 27.33
C LYS A 435 13.69 -6.22 28.14
N ASN A 436 14.19 -6.20 29.36
CA ASN A 436 14.10 -5.08 30.31
C ASN A 436 12.66 -4.59 30.59
N GLU A 437 11.84 -5.42 31.24
CA GLU A 437 10.42 -5.17 31.52
C GLU A 437 10.06 -5.38 33.01
N ALA A 438 11.04 -5.37 33.92
CA ALA A 438 10.83 -5.61 35.35
C ALA A 438 9.74 -4.74 36.00
N PRO A 439 9.56 -3.46 35.63
CA PRO A 439 8.47 -2.63 36.16
C PRO A 439 7.06 -3.07 35.73
N TYR A 440 6.93 -3.81 34.64
CA TYR A 440 5.63 -4.05 33.98
C TYR A 440 5.18 -5.51 34.04
N ILE A 441 6.13 -6.44 34.19
CA ILE A 441 5.83 -7.87 34.05
C ILE A 441 4.90 -8.41 35.14
N LEU A 442 4.97 -7.90 36.37
CA LEU A 442 4.12 -8.35 37.47
C LEU A 442 2.64 -7.98 37.26
N GLU A 443 2.35 -6.73 36.85
CA GLU A 443 0.98 -6.32 36.50
C GLU A 443 0.44 -7.18 35.35
N TRP A 444 1.26 -7.39 34.33
CA TRP A 444 0.88 -8.17 33.16
C TRP A 444 0.55 -9.63 33.52
N ILE A 445 1.36 -10.29 34.37
CA ILE A 445 1.07 -11.64 34.87
C ILE A 445 -0.21 -11.64 35.71
N ALA A 446 -0.31 -10.73 36.69
CA ALA A 446 -1.45 -10.64 37.59
C ALA A 446 -2.78 -10.41 36.85
N HIS A 447 -2.80 -9.49 35.87
CA HIS A 447 -3.97 -9.23 35.04
C HIS A 447 -4.42 -10.48 34.29
N HIS A 448 -3.50 -11.13 33.57
CA HIS A 448 -3.84 -12.28 32.74
C HIS A 448 -4.27 -13.50 33.57
N ARG A 449 -3.68 -13.71 34.75
CA ARG A 449 -4.17 -14.71 35.72
C ARG A 449 -5.60 -14.41 36.17
N SER A 450 -5.88 -13.15 36.50
CA SER A 450 -7.19 -12.72 36.99
C SER A 450 -8.34 -12.88 35.99
N ILE A 451 -8.03 -13.00 34.69
CA ILE A 451 -9.02 -13.24 33.62
C ILE A 451 -9.06 -14.70 33.15
N GLY A 452 -8.26 -15.58 33.76
CA GLY A 452 -8.30 -17.03 33.51
C GLY A 452 -7.23 -17.56 32.56
N VAL A 453 -6.05 -16.93 32.48
CA VAL A 453 -4.83 -17.54 31.92
C VAL A 453 -4.16 -18.39 33.00
N ASP A 454 -3.80 -19.62 32.65
CA ASP A 454 -3.33 -20.60 33.64
C ASP A 454 -1.81 -20.63 33.77
N ASN A 455 -1.08 -20.50 32.66
CA ASN A 455 0.37 -20.67 32.63
C ASN A 455 1.06 -19.66 31.69
N PHE A 456 2.34 -19.41 31.96
CA PHE A 456 3.17 -18.50 31.18
C PHE A 456 4.48 -19.18 30.80
N LEU A 457 4.90 -19.03 29.55
CA LEU A 457 6.22 -19.39 29.08
C LEU A 457 6.92 -18.14 28.56
N ILE A 458 7.88 -17.65 29.32
CA ILE A 458 8.53 -16.36 29.05
C ILE A 458 9.99 -16.59 28.68
N TYR A 459 10.38 -16.02 27.54
CA TYR A 459 11.76 -15.96 27.09
C TYR A 459 12.32 -14.55 27.34
N THR A 460 13.51 -14.45 27.92
CA THR A 460 14.24 -13.17 28.09
C THR A 460 15.44 -13.09 27.17
N ASN A 461 15.83 -11.89 26.75
CA ASN A 461 17.02 -11.66 25.91
C ASN A 461 17.93 -10.62 26.56
N ASP A 462 19.07 -11.05 27.10
CA ASP A 462 20.13 -10.18 27.64
C ASP A 462 19.58 -9.04 28.53
N CYS A 463 18.79 -9.40 29.55
CA CYS A 463 18.22 -8.43 30.47
C CYS A 463 19.31 -7.81 31.37
N THR A 464 19.15 -6.53 31.67
CA THR A 464 20.09 -5.74 32.48
C THR A 464 19.40 -5.00 33.63
N ASP A 465 18.08 -5.12 33.74
CA ASP A 465 17.24 -4.39 34.70
C ASP A 465 16.68 -5.25 35.83
N GLY A 466 17.02 -6.54 35.91
CA GLY A 466 16.43 -7.45 36.90
C GLY A 466 15.36 -8.41 36.36
N THR A 467 14.90 -8.23 35.11
CA THR A 467 13.74 -8.97 34.57
C THR A 467 13.94 -10.50 34.62
N ASP A 468 15.12 -10.98 34.27
CA ASP A 468 15.45 -12.40 34.26
C ASP A 468 15.51 -12.98 35.67
N GLN A 469 16.12 -12.28 36.64
CA GLN A 469 16.12 -12.74 38.04
C GLN A 469 14.70 -12.77 38.63
N LEU A 470 13.88 -11.75 38.32
CA LEU A 470 12.48 -11.70 38.75
C LEU A 470 11.69 -12.90 38.20
N LEU A 471 11.88 -13.23 36.93
CA LEU A 471 11.24 -14.40 36.30
C LEU A 471 11.80 -15.74 36.81
N ASP A 472 13.09 -15.80 37.16
CA ASP A 472 13.69 -16.96 37.81
C ASP A 472 13.03 -17.23 39.17
N GLN A 473 12.78 -16.18 39.96
CA GLN A 473 12.08 -16.30 41.25
C GLN A 473 10.61 -16.71 41.06
N LEU A 474 9.90 -16.11 40.10
CA LEU A 474 8.51 -16.51 39.79
C LEU A 474 8.43 -17.97 39.29
N GLN A 475 9.46 -18.46 38.59
CA GLN A 475 9.55 -19.87 38.22
C GLN A 475 9.78 -20.77 39.43
N HIS A 476 10.65 -20.36 40.38
CA HIS A 476 10.85 -21.09 41.63
C HIS A 476 9.55 -21.24 42.43
N LEU A 477 8.72 -20.19 42.43
CA LEU A 477 7.39 -20.19 43.05
C LEU A 477 6.32 -20.95 42.23
N GLY A 478 6.68 -21.48 41.05
CA GLY A 478 5.77 -22.23 40.18
C GLY A 478 4.74 -21.37 39.44
N ILE A 479 4.95 -20.06 39.34
CA ILE A 479 4.00 -19.10 38.75
C ILE A 479 4.19 -18.99 37.23
N VAL A 480 5.44 -19.11 36.76
CA VAL A 480 5.80 -19.04 35.33
C VAL A 480 6.82 -20.12 34.96
N GLN A 481 7.01 -20.34 33.67
CA GLN A 481 8.15 -21.05 33.10
C GLN A 481 9.05 -20.02 32.39
N HIS A 482 10.30 -19.93 32.79
CA HIS A 482 11.26 -18.95 32.29
C HIS A 482 12.41 -19.64 31.53
N ARG A 483 12.81 -19.05 30.40
CA ARG A 483 13.97 -19.48 29.60
C ARG A 483 14.80 -18.26 29.21
N ARG A 484 16.12 -18.35 29.35
CA ARG A 484 17.05 -17.39 28.76
C ARG A 484 17.21 -17.69 27.28
N ASN A 485 17.10 -16.67 26.43
CA ASN A 485 17.13 -16.80 24.98
C ASN A 485 18.43 -16.27 24.35
N ASP A 486 19.52 -16.20 25.13
CA ASP A 486 20.73 -15.44 24.77
C ASP A 486 21.56 -16.10 23.63
N ASN A 487 21.33 -17.40 23.36
CA ASN A 487 22.05 -18.16 22.33
C ASN A 487 21.41 -18.09 20.93
N TRP A 488 20.49 -17.15 20.69
CA TRP A 488 19.81 -17.01 19.41
C TRP A 488 20.77 -16.56 18.29
N LYS A 489 20.52 -17.02 17.06
CA LYS A 489 21.25 -16.61 15.84
C LYS A 489 20.24 -16.25 14.76
N GLY A 490 20.57 -15.28 13.89
CA GLY A 490 19.73 -14.85 12.77
C GLY A 490 19.16 -13.45 12.93
N ASN A 491 17.95 -13.20 12.41
CA ASN A 491 17.40 -11.84 12.28
C ASN A 491 16.33 -11.46 13.34
N SER A 492 15.84 -12.42 14.15
CA SER A 492 14.81 -12.14 15.16
C SER A 492 14.92 -13.07 16.37
N PRO A 493 15.26 -12.54 17.57
CA PRO A 493 15.22 -13.32 18.81
C PRO A 493 13.81 -13.83 19.14
N GLN A 494 12.79 -13.03 18.85
CA GLN A 494 11.38 -13.39 19.09
C GLN A 494 10.96 -14.63 18.29
N GLN A 495 11.23 -14.66 16.97
CA GLN A 495 10.85 -15.83 16.18
C GLN A 495 11.65 -17.07 16.55
N TYR A 496 12.90 -16.91 17.02
CA TYR A 496 13.69 -18.02 17.56
C TYR A 496 13.03 -18.59 18.84
N ALA A 497 12.67 -17.74 19.80
CA ALA A 497 11.95 -18.15 21.01
C ALA A 497 10.63 -18.87 20.70
N LEU A 498 9.83 -18.34 19.77
CA LEU A 498 8.58 -18.97 19.32
C LEU A 498 8.78 -20.34 18.66
N ASN A 499 9.92 -20.57 18.01
CA ASN A 499 10.23 -21.88 17.44
C ASN A 499 10.68 -22.87 18.52
N GLN A 500 11.37 -22.41 19.58
CA GLN A 500 11.74 -23.26 20.70
C GLN A 500 10.53 -23.62 21.56
N SER A 501 9.60 -22.68 21.76
CA SER A 501 8.41 -22.90 22.59
C SER A 501 7.56 -24.06 22.10
N LEU A 502 7.48 -24.30 20.79
CA LEU A 502 6.78 -25.46 20.20
C LEU A 502 7.30 -26.81 20.68
N LYS A 503 8.53 -26.87 21.21
CA LYS A 503 9.14 -28.11 21.72
C LYS A 503 8.84 -28.33 23.20
N GLU A 504 8.46 -27.29 23.93
CA GLU A 504 8.22 -27.33 25.38
C GLU A 504 6.97 -28.16 25.70
N PRO A 505 7.02 -29.04 26.71
CA PRO A 505 5.84 -29.80 27.16
C PRO A 505 4.65 -28.90 27.49
N LEU A 506 4.91 -27.74 28.09
CA LEU A 506 3.87 -26.76 28.45
C LEU A 506 3.03 -26.32 27.24
N ILE A 507 3.67 -26.15 26.07
CA ILE A 507 2.97 -25.73 24.85
C ILE A 507 2.32 -26.91 24.14
N LYS A 508 2.96 -28.08 24.14
CA LYS A 508 2.36 -29.30 23.59
C LYS A 508 1.07 -29.70 24.30
N ASN A 509 1.01 -29.46 25.61
CA ASN A 509 -0.12 -29.81 26.47
C ASN A 509 -1.08 -28.63 26.72
N ALA A 510 -0.89 -27.49 26.05
CA ALA A 510 -1.79 -26.35 26.16
C ALA A 510 -3.14 -26.64 25.53
N GLU A 511 -4.22 -26.15 26.13
CA GLU A 511 -5.57 -26.06 25.54
C GLU A 511 -5.62 -24.91 24.52
N TRP A 512 -5.08 -23.75 24.92
CA TRP A 512 -4.99 -22.54 24.11
C TRP A 512 -3.58 -21.94 24.20
N ILE A 513 -3.06 -21.49 23.06
CA ILE A 513 -1.76 -20.83 22.95
C ILE A 513 -1.99 -19.38 22.54
N ILE A 514 -1.38 -18.46 23.29
CA ILE A 514 -1.49 -17.03 23.09
C ILE A 514 -0.08 -16.47 22.98
N HIS A 515 0.20 -15.67 21.96
CA HIS A 515 1.44 -14.91 21.90
C HIS A 515 1.12 -13.42 21.84
N ILE A 516 1.43 -12.72 22.92
CA ILE A 516 1.23 -11.28 23.08
C ILE A 516 2.47 -10.68 23.78
N ASP A 517 2.70 -9.39 23.57
CA ASP A 517 3.80 -8.63 24.14
C ASP A 517 3.41 -8.09 25.55
N VAL A 518 4.39 -7.74 26.39
CA VAL A 518 4.15 -7.28 27.79
C VAL A 518 3.44 -5.92 27.89
N ASP A 519 3.33 -5.21 26.76
CA ASP A 519 2.55 -3.99 26.60
C ASP A 519 1.17 -4.27 25.98
N GLU A 520 0.72 -5.53 25.94
CA GLU A 520 -0.58 -5.96 25.43
C GLU A 520 -1.41 -6.67 26.50
N PHE A 521 -2.62 -6.19 26.74
CA PHE A 521 -3.53 -6.69 27.77
C PHE A 521 -4.85 -7.14 27.16
N ILE A 522 -5.23 -8.40 27.40
CA ILE A 522 -6.52 -8.93 26.94
C ILE A 522 -7.63 -8.31 27.80
N ASN A 523 -8.54 -7.59 27.15
CA ASN A 523 -9.70 -6.96 27.78
C ASN A 523 -10.96 -7.72 27.36
N VAL A 524 -11.42 -8.63 28.22
CA VAL A 524 -12.70 -9.32 28.03
C VAL A 524 -13.84 -8.45 28.58
N ARG A 525 -14.84 -8.21 27.74
CA ARG A 525 -15.89 -7.19 27.97
C ARG A 525 -17.28 -7.78 28.15
N CYS A 526 -17.39 -9.11 28.16
CA CYS A 526 -18.62 -9.85 28.37
C CYS A 526 -18.60 -10.62 29.70
N GLY A 527 -19.79 -10.95 30.22
CA GLY A 527 -19.94 -11.71 31.48
C GLY A 527 -19.23 -11.05 32.66
N ASN A 528 -18.47 -11.84 33.42
CA ASN A 528 -17.58 -11.41 34.49
C ASN A 528 -16.16 -11.04 33.99
N GLY A 529 -16.01 -10.79 32.68
CA GLY A 529 -14.76 -10.39 32.07
C GLY A 529 -13.70 -11.49 32.06
N THR A 530 -14.10 -12.77 32.04
CA THR A 530 -13.17 -13.90 32.06
C THR A 530 -13.08 -14.56 30.68
N LEU A 531 -11.99 -15.28 30.40
CA LEU A 531 -11.87 -16.04 29.16
C LEU A 531 -12.96 -17.12 29.04
N ASP A 532 -13.45 -17.68 30.15
CA ASP A 532 -14.59 -18.60 30.16
C ASP A 532 -15.86 -17.92 29.62
N ASP A 533 -16.19 -16.72 30.11
CA ASP A 533 -17.33 -15.93 29.61
C ASP A 533 -17.25 -15.67 28.09
N PHE A 534 -16.03 -15.46 27.58
CA PHE A 534 -15.80 -15.25 26.15
C PHE A 534 -16.00 -16.55 25.34
N PHE A 535 -15.44 -17.67 25.81
CA PHE A 535 -15.56 -18.96 25.13
C PHE A 535 -16.99 -19.50 25.13
N ASP A 536 -17.76 -19.25 26.18
CA ASP A 536 -19.19 -19.61 26.25
C ASP A 536 -20.01 -18.92 25.14
N GLN A 537 -19.61 -17.70 24.74
CA GLN A 537 -20.25 -16.97 23.63
C GLN A 537 -19.68 -17.33 22.25
N THR A 538 -18.56 -18.04 22.21
CA THR A 538 -17.87 -18.43 20.98
C THR A 538 -17.42 -19.90 20.99
N PRO A 539 -18.32 -20.86 21.28
CA PRO A 539 -17.94 -22.25 21.59
C PRO A 539 -17.23 -22.96 20.43
N ASP A 540 -17.55 -22.57 19.20
CA ASP A 540 -16.95 -23.15 17.98
C ASP A 540 -15.62 -22.48 17.58
N ALA A 541 -15.18 -21.44 18.28
CA ALA A 541 -13.95 -20.75 17.94
C ALA A 541 -12.74 -21.65 18.13
N THR A 542 -11.86 -21.66 17.13
CA THR A 542 -10.52 -22.26 17.23
C THR A 542 -9.44 -21.19 17.23
N HIS A 543 -9.75 -20.00 16.74
CA HIS A 543 -8.83 -18.88 16.64
C HIS A 543 -9.60 -17.58 16.93
N VAL A 544 -9.02 -16.74 17.78
CA VAL A 544 -9.58 -15.43 18.13
C VAL A 544 -8.60 -14.38 17.68
N ALA A 545 -8.99 -13.59 16.67
CA ALA A 545 -8.26 -12.39 16.28
C ALA A 545 -8.55 -11.29 17.30
N MET A 546 -7.64 -11.13 18.25
CA MET A 546 -7.71 -10.13 19.31
C MET A 546 -7.24 -8.79 18.74
N THR A 547 -8.19 -8.03 18.19
CA THR A 547 -7.93 -6.74 17.54
C THR A 547 -7.30 -5.76 18.51
N TRP A 548 -6.21 -5.11 18.10
CA TRP A 548 -5.60 -4.04 18.87
C TRP A 548 -6.53 -2.85 19.06
N ARG A 549 -6.42 -2.26 20.23
CA ARG A 549 -6.76 -0.88 20.51
C ARG A 549 -5.51 -0.19 21.05
N LEU A 550 -4.98 0.77 20.28
CA LEU A 550 -3.73 1.43 20.62
C LEU A 550 -4.00 2.51 21.68
N PHE A 551 -3.33 2.43 22.83
CA PHE A 551 -3.40 3.43 23.90
C PHE A 551 -2.19 4.36 23.84
N GLY A 552 -2.45 5.65 24.06
CA GLY A 552 -1.45 6.70 24.05
C GLY A 552 -0.74 6.85 25.39
N HIS A 553 0.17 7.82 25.46
CA HIS A 553 0.92 8.09 26.68
C HIS A 553 0.16 8.92 27.72
N ASN A 554 -1.09 9.32 27.48
CA ASN A 554 -1.93 10.10 28.40
C ASN A 554 -1.30 11.41 28.92
N ASN A 555 -0.36 12.02 28.18
CA ASN A 555 0.46 13.15 28.67
C ASN A 555 1.31 12.82 29.92
N VAL A 556 1.46 11.54 30.26
CA VAL A 556 2.30 11.07 31.35
C VAL A 556 3.76 11.20 30.93
N LYS A 557 4.48 12.06 31.65
CA LYS A 557 5.89 12.31 31.38
C LYS A 557 6.78 11.29 32.05
N SER A 558 6.57 11.11 33.36
CA SER A 558 7.49 10.34 34.21
C SER A 558 7.05 8.90 34.43
N LEU A 559 8.04 8.04 34.65
CA LEU A 559 7.81 6.69 35.19
C LEU A 559 7.19 6.80 36.59
N ASN A 560 6.20 5.94 36.86
CA ASN A 560 5.65 5.74 38.18
C ASN A 560 5.29 4.26 38.37
N ASN A 561 4.98 3.89 39.61
CA ASN A 561 4.65 2.50 39.98
C ASN A 561 3.13 2.24 39.98
N GLU A 562 2.35 3.09 39.31
CA GLU A 562 0.92 2.87 39.13
C GLU A 562 0.69 1.81 38.05
N PHE A 563 -0.44 1.10 38.12
CA PHE A 563 -0.79 0.14 37.09
C PHE A 563 -1.01 0.82 35.73
N VAL A 564 -0.38 0.28 34.69
CA VAL A 564 -0.52 0.70 33.29
C VAL A 564 -1.99 0.80 32.91
N THR A 565 -2.78 -0.21 33.26
CA THR A 565 -4.21 -0.28 32.95
C THR A 565 -5.07 0.77 33.66
N GLN A 566 -4.58 1.36 34.77
CA GLN A 566 -5.24 2.48 35.45
C GLN A 566 -4.77 3.82 34.90
N GLN A 567 -3.48 3.94 34.60
CA GLN A 567 -2.85 5.19 34.21
C GLN A 567 -3.18 5.61 32.77
N PHE A 568 -3.28 4.65 31.85
CA PHE A 568 -3.47 4.90 30.42
C PHE A 568 -4.87 4.49 29.99
N ASP A 569 -5.78 5.45 29.97
CA ASP A 569 -7.20 5.27 29.60
C ASP A 569 -7.59 5.95 28.29
N HIS A 570 -6.69 6.68 27.61
CA HIS A 570 -6.97 7.25 26.29
C HIS A 570 -6.31 6.44 25.16
N CYS A 571 -7.04 6.31 24.06
CA CYS A 571 -6.74 5.38 22.98
C CYS A 571 -7.18 5.88 21.60
N ALA A 572 -6.88 5.08 20.59
CA ALA A 572 -7.31 5.25 19.22
C ALA A 572 -8.85 5.19 19.10
N PRO A 573 -9.44 5.69 18.02
CA PRO A 573 -10.86 5.44 17.73
C PRO A 573 -11.12 3.97 17.37
N LYS A 574 -12.27 3.42 17.76
CA LYS A 574 -12.71 2.07 17.33
C LYS A 574 -12.65 1.90 15.81
N PHE A 575 -13.11 2.89 15.07
CA PHE A 575 -13.05 2.88 13.62
C PHE A 575 -11.88 3.73 13.12
N CYS A 576 -10.80 3.09 12.67
CA CYS A 576 -9.62 3.74 12.11
C CYS A 576 -8.99 2.87 11.00
N PRO A 577 -9.55 2.86 9.77
CA PRO A 577 -9.09 1.96 8.72
C PRO A 577 -7.68 2.27 8.19
N LYS A 578 -7.18 3.47 8.49
CA LYS A 578 -5.90 4.04 8.05
C LYS A 578 -5.25 4.81 9.20
N PRO A 579 -3.94 4.63 9.47
CA PRO A 579 -3.06 3.64 8.86
C PRO A 579 -3.50 2.21 9.22
N HIS A 580 -3.08 1.24 8.43
CA HIS A 580 -3.55 -0.14 8.61
C HIS A 580 -3.11 -0.79 9.93
N THR A 581 -2.06 -0.25 10.55
CA THR A 581 -1.48 -0.71 11.80
C THR A 581 -2.45 -0.64 12.98
N VAL A 582 -3.41 0.30 12.96
CA VAL A 582 -4.39 0.48 14.06
C VAL A 582 -5.32 -0.73 14.21
N TRP A 583 -5.52 -1.51 13.14
CA TRP A 583 -6.35 -2.71 13.14
C TRP A 583 -5.56 -4.01 13.05
N GLY A 584 -4.26 -3.98 13.40
CA GLY A 584 -3.52 -5.21 13.62
C GLY A 584 -4.14 -6.05 14.74
N PHE A 585 -3.88 -7.35 14.75
CA PHE A 585 -4.31 -8.24 15.82
C PHE A 585 -3.19 -9.21 16.23
N LYS A 586 -3.31 -9.73 17.45
CA LYS A 586 -2.66 -10.98 17.86
C LYS A 586 -3.71 -12.09 17.90
N THR A 587 -3.25 -13.34 17.92
CA THR A 587 -4.16 -14.49 17.87
C THR A 587 -4.05 -15.33 19.14
N MET A 588 -5.20 -15.63 19.74
CA MET A 588 -5.35 -16.74 20.68
C MET A 588 -5.82 -17.98 19.91
N THR A 589 -5.07 -19.07 20.00
CA THR A 589 -5.21 -20.26 19.13
C THR A 589 -5.48 -21.50 19.96
N LYS A 590 -6.56 -22.23 19.65
CA LYS A 590 -6.86 -23.53 20.24
C LYS A 590 -5.85 -24.54 19.72
N ASN A 591 -5.22 -25.29 20.61
CA ASN A 591 -4.12 -26.18 20.27
C ASN A 591 -4.59 -27.52 19.69
N ILE A 592 -5.27 -27.47 18.55
CA ILE A 592 -5.73 -28.66 17.81
C ILE A 592 -4.66 -29.21 16.85
N GLY A 593 -3.42 -28.73 16.97
CA GLY A 593 -2.29 -29.12 16.14
C GLY A 593 -2.50 -28.83 14.64
N ALA A 594 -3.19 -27.73 14.30
CA ALA A 594 -3.49 -27.37 12.91
C ALA A 594 -2.40 -26.54 12.22
N TYR A 595 -1.44 -26.02 12.96
CA TYR A 595 -0.39 -25.15 12.43
C TYR A 595 0.98 -25.64 12.87
N GLU A 596 1.96 -25.59 11.95
CA GLU A 596 3.34 -25.99 12.25
C GLU A 596 4.15 -24.90 12.96
N LYS A 597 3.69 -23.64 12.94
CA LYS A 597 4.46 -22.48 13.43
C LYS A 597 3.60 -21.50 14.22
N ILE A 598 4.13 -21.04 15.35
CA ILE A 598 3.68 -19.81 16.03
C ILE A 598 4.44 -18.62 15.43
N SER A 599 3.74 -17.51 15.18
CA SER A 599 4.34 -16.27 14.68
C SER A 599 3.75 -15.05 15.39
N CYS A 600 4.34 -13.88 15.15
CA CYS A 600 4.09 -12.67 15.92
C CYS A 600 2.63 -12.16 15.90
N HIS A 601 1.83 -12.52 14.89
CA HIS A 601 0.42 -12.08 14.76
C HIS A 601 -0.58 -13.23 14.69
N ARG A 602 -0.22 -14.31 13.98
CA ARG A 602 -1.05 -15.49 13.76
C ARG A 602 -0.17 -16.74 13.64
N PRO A 603 -0.70 -17.93 13.96
CA PRO A 603 -0.03 -19.15 13.57
C PRO A 603 0.04 -19.26 12.03
N ASN A 604 1.10 -19.88 11.54
CA ASN A 604 1.41 -20.01 10.11
C ASN A 604 1.67 -21.47 9.73
N LYS A 605 1.66 -21.76 8.43
CA LYS A 605 1.73 -23.12 7.87
C LYS A 605 0.59 -24.02 8.39
N LEU A 606 -0.62 -23.70 7.93
CA LEU A 606 -1.80 -24.53 8.16
C LEU A 606 -1.61 -25.90 7.51
N ILE A 607 -1.93 -26.96 8.24
CA ILE A 607 -1.99 -28.33 7.74
C ILE A 607 -3.33 -28.51 7.02
N GLU A 608 -3.28 -28.85 5.74
CA GLU A 608 -4.45 -28.78 4.84
C GLU A 608 -5.58 -29.71 5.27
N GLU A 609 -5.25 -30.90 5.79
CA GLU A 609 -6.20 -31.90 6.30
C GLU A 609 -7.02 -31.37 7.49
N LYS A 610 -6.49 -30.39 8.21
CA LYS A 610 -7.16 -29.76 9.37
C LYS A 610 -7.91 -28.48 8.99
N ARG A 611 -7.87 -28.03 7.73
CA ARG A 611 -8.51 -26.78 7.28
C ARG A 611 -9.99 -26.69 7.65
N ASN A 612 -10.73 -27.80 7.50
CA ASN A 612 -12.18 -27.83 7.75
C ASN A 612 -12.54 -27.76 9.25
N GLN A 613 -11.55 -27.88 10.15
CA GLN A 613 -11.73 -27.75 11.59
C GLN A 613 -11.50 -26.30 12.06
N ILE A 614 -11.10 -25.40 11.16
CA ILE A 614 -10.69 -24.04 11.50
C ILE A 614 -11.88 -23.08 11.48
N LYS A 615 -12.08 -22.41 12.60
CA LYS A 615 -12.99 -21.29 12.79
C LYS A 615 -12.28 -20.09 13.44
N TRP A 616 -12.19 -18.99 12.70
CA TRP A 616 -11.69 -17.71 13.21
C TRP A 616 -12.84 -16.78 13.56
N VAL A 617 -12.77 -16.15 14.73
CA VAL A 617 -13.68 -15.08 15.15
C VAL A 617 -12.91 -13.79 15.46
N ASN A 618 -13.54 -12.63 15.26
CA ASN A 618 -13.01 -11.35 15.72
C ASN A 618 -13.37 -11.06 17.19
N GLY A 619 -12.94 -9.90 17.69
CA GLY A 619 -13.27 -9.42 19.05
C GLY A 619 -14.77 -9.22 19.34
N SER A 620 -15.66 -9.24 18.34
CA SER A 620 -17.12 -9.26 18.54
C SER A 620 -17.72 -10.67 18.37
N GLY A 621 -16.90 -11.73 18.34
CA GLY A 621 -17.36 -13.12 18.14
C GLY A 621 -17.82 -13.45 16.72
N ARG A 622 -17.65 -12.55 15.75
CA ARG A 622 -18.13 -12.75 14.37
C ARG A 622 -17.11 -13.52 13.55
N ASP A 623 -17.59 -14.46 12.73
CA ASP A 623 -16.78 -15.26 11.83
C ASP A 623 -15.99 -14.39 10.84
N MET A 624 -14.68 -14.63 10.76
CA MET A 624 -13.78 -14.03 9.77
C MET A 624 -12.87 -15.04 9.08
N THR A 625 -13.17 -16.34 9.20
CA THR A 625 -12.36 -17.48 8.72
C THR A 625 -11.93 -17.31 7.27
N ARG A 626 -12.86 -17.00 6.37
CA ARG A 626 -12.56 -16.85 4.93
C ARG A 626 -11.54 -15.73 4.64
N GLU A 627 -11.51 -14.69 5.46
CA GLU A 627 -10.62 -13.54 5.26
C GLU A 627 -9.19 -13.85 5.69
N VAL A 628 -9.01 -14.62 6.77
CA VAL A 628 -7.70 -14.77 7.42
C VAL A 628 -7.12 -16.18 7.40
N ILE A 629 -7.86 -17.22 7.02
CA ILE A 629 -7.36 -18.61 7.11
C ILE A 629 -6.01 -18.81 6.40
N ASN A 630 -5.82 -18.15 5.24
CA ASN A 630 -4.58 -18.25 4.44
C ASN A 630 -3.53 -17.19 4.80
N LYS A 631 -3.93 -15.92 4.97
CA LYS A 631 -3.01 -14.78 5.17
C LYS A 631 -3.70 -13.60 5.85
N GLY A 632 -2.90 -12.69 6.40
CA GLY A 632 -3.36 -11.42 6.99
C GLY A 632 -2.98 -11.30 8.47
N TRP A 633 -2.77 -10.07 8.93
CA TRP A 633 -2.39 -9.74 10.31
C TRP A 633 -3.27 -8.63 10.91
N ARG A 634 -4.33 -8.24 10.19
CA ARG A 634 -5.19 -7.11 10.51
C ARG A 634 -6.62 -7.36 10.08
N ASN A 635 -7.57 -6.74 10.77
CA ASN A 635 -8.97 -6.74 10.37
C ASN A 635 -9.22 -5.76 9.21
N SER A 636 -10.28 -6.01 8.45
CA SER A 636 -10.81 -5.07 7.46
C SER A 636 -12.08 -4.40 7.97
N ARG A 637 -12.65 -3.49 7.16
CA ARG A 637 -13.97 -2.89 7.44
C ARG A 637 -15.09 -3.93 7.60
N LYS A 638 -14.93 -5.15 7.06
CA LYS A 638 -15.92 -6.23 7.17
C LYS A 638 -15.77 -7.03 8.45
N SER A 639 -14.55 -7.16 8.97
CA SER A 639 -14.20 -8.05 10.09
C SER A 639 -13.76 -7.32 11.35
N ILE A 640 -13.72 -5.98 11.37
CA ILE A 640 -13.41 -5.21 12.58
C ILE A 640 -14.50 -5.43 13.66
N GLY A 641 -14.10 -5.62 14.92
CA GLY A 641 -15.00 -5.89 16.03
C GLY A 641 -14.25 -5.97 17.36
N TYR A 642 -14.92 -5.54 18.43
CA TYR A 642 -14.36 -5.42 19.78
C TYR A 642 -15.33 -5.87 20.89
N ASP A 643 -16.63 -6.08 20.60
CA ASP A 643 -17.71 -6.07 21.63
C ASP A 643 -17.50 -7.06 22.78
N LEU A 644 -16.96 -8.26 22.51
CA LEU A 644 -16.71 -9.29 23.51
C LEU A 644 -15.29 -9.26 24.06
N LEU A 645 -14.31 -8.92 23.21
CA LEU A 645 -12.88 -8.94 23.52
C LEU A 645 -12.13 -7.89 22.69
N GLN A 646 -11.21 -7.18 23.37
CA GLN A 646 -10.28 -6.23 22.76
C GLN A 646 -8.86 -6.52 23.28
N LEU A 647 -7.83 -6.28 22.47
CA LEU A 647 -6.44 -6.31 22.93
C LEU A 647 -5.95 -4.87 23.14
N ASN A 648 -5.86 -4.42 24.38
CA ASN A 648 -5.35 -3.08 24.70
C ASN A 648 -3.83 -3.09 24.52
N HIS A 649 -3.30 -2.17 23.70
CA HIS A 649 -1.86 -2.10 23.42
C HIS A 649 -1.26 -0.77 23.89
N TYR A 650 -0.49 -0.82 24.97
CA TYR A 650 0.17 0.28 25.65
C TYR A 650 1.61 0.48 25.16
N ALA A 651 1.77 0.62 23.85
CA ALA A 651 3.07 0.54 23.19
C ALA A 651 4.12 1.57 23.67
N LEU A 652 3.67 2.70 24.21
CA LEU A 652 4.53 3.82 24.65
C LEU A 652 4.65 3.90 26.16
N ARG A 653 3.52 3.74 26.87
CA ARG A 653 3.39 4.07 28.30
C ARG A 653 3.79 5.54 28.50
N SER A 654 4.62 5.90 29.49
CA SER A 654 5.09 7.28 29.68
C SER A 654 6.14 7.74 28.65
N ALA A 655 6.35 9.05 28.57
CA ALA A 655 7.41 9.62 27.72
C ALA A 655 8.82 9.13 28.10
N GLU A 656 9.10 8.96 29.40
CA GLU A 656 10.35 8.36 29.91
C GLU A 656 10.49 6.89 29.54
N SER A 657 9.42 6.09 29.68
CA SER A 657 9.39 4.69 29.24
C SER A 657 9.73 4.55 27.75
N PHE A 658 9.25 5.48 26.92
CA PHE A 658 9.55 5.48 25.49
C PHE A 658 11.04 5.69 25.19
N LEU A 659 11.78 6.47 25.99
CA LEU A 659 13.23 6.62 25.80
C LEU A 659 13.96 5.28 26.02
N ILE A 660 13.58 4.55 27.06
CA ILE A 660 14.13 3.22 27.36
C ILE A 660 13.75 2.25 26.24
N LYS A 661 12.51 2.29 25.75
CA LYS A 661 12.06 1.51 24.60
C LYS A 661 12.89 1.79 23.34
N ARG A 662 13.20 3.05 23.07
CA ARG A 662 14.07 3.44 21.95
C ARG A 662 15.48 2.89 22.11
N GLN A 663 16.06 2.96 23.31
CA GLN A 663 17.42 2.47 23.56
C GLN A 663 17.55 0.95 23.39
N ARG A 664 16.55 0.16 23.81
CA ARG A 664 16.62 -1.31 23.68
C ARG A 664 16.25 -1.86 22.30
N GLY A 665 15.53 -1.11 21.46
CA GLY A 665 15.09 -1.55 20.13
C GLY A 665 13.87 -2.50 20.13
N ARG A 666 13.57 -3.15 18.99
CA ARG A 666 12.45 -4.11 18.84
C ARG A 666 12.95 -5.56 18.75
N ALA A 667 12.24 -6.49 19.40
CA ALA A 667 12.56 -7.93 19.35
C ALA A 667 12.34 -8.59 17.97
N LEU A 668 11.52 -8.01 17.09
CA LEU A 668 11.25 -8.51 15.73
C LEU A 668 12.14 -7.88 14.65
N HIS A 669 12.57 -6.63 14.84
CA HIS A 669 13.33 -5.85 13.87
C HIS A 669 14.46 -5.11 14.58
N VAL A 670 15.60 -5.77 14.74
CA VAL A 670 16.76 -5.24 15.47
C VAL A 670 17.47 -4.10 14.72
N ASP A 671 17.35 -4.04 13.39
CA ASP A 671 18.06 -3.05 12.54
C ASP A 671 17.29 -1.75 12.27
N ARG A 672 16.13 -1.53 12.91
CA ARG A 672 15.32 -0.30 12.70
C ARG A 672 15.32 0.55 13.96
N SER A 673 15.89 1.75 13.87
CA SER A 673 15.83 2.75 14.95
C SER A 673 14.36 3.16 15.21
N ILE A 674 13.95 3.09 16.47
CA ILE A 674 12.66 3.63 16.93
C ILE A 674 12.84 5.14 17.10
N GLY A 675 11.98 5.93 16.48
CA GLY A 675 12.07 7.39 16.53
C GLY A 675 10.70 8.05 16.48
N LEU A 676 10.66 9.32 16.08
CA LEU A 676 9.44 10.14 16.05
C LEU A 676 8.29 9.50 15.25
N ASN A 677 8.62 8.83 14.15
CA ASN A 677 7.63 8.13 13.32
C ASN A 677 6.91 7.01 14.07
N TYR A 678 7.60 6.30 14.96
CA TYR A 678 6.98 5.28 15.79
C TYR A 678 6.05 5.91 16.83
N TRP A 679 6.51 6.99 17.49
CA TRP A 679 5.69 7.76 18.43
C TRP A 679 4.38 8.21 17.78
N ILE A 680 4.45 8.83 16.59
CA ILE A 680 3.26 9.31 15.86
C ILE A 680 2.26 8.18 15.59
N ARG A 681 2.76 7.00 15.19
CA ARG A 681 1.92 5.82 14.87
C ARG A 681 1.23 5.21 16.09
N MET A 682 1.84 5.31 17.28
CA MET A 682 1.39 4.60 18.48
C MET A 682 0.70 5.49 19.52
N ASP A 683 0.94 6.80 19.52
CA ASP A 683 0.49 7.70 20.59
C ASP A 683 -0.96 8.20 20.46
N TRP A 684 -1.97 7.36 20.69
CA TRP A 684 -3.37 7.76 20.49
C TRP A 684 -4.06 8.20 21.79
N ASN A 685 -4.50 9.47 21.89
CA ASN A 685 -5.02 10.04 23.14
C ASN A 685 -6.41 10.68 23.03
N ASP A 686 -7.16 10.49 21.95
CA ASP A 686 -8.40 11.27 21.70
C ASP A 686 -9.68 10.67 22.28
N HIS A 687 -9.70 9.35 22.52
CA HIS A 687 -10.88 8.64 22.97
C HIS A 687 -10.59 7.89 24.26
N GLN A 688 -11.46 8.04 25.26
CA GLN A 688 -11.33 7.33 26.52
C GLN A 688 -11.92 5.91 26.42
N ASP A 689 -11.21 4.94 27.01
CA ASP A 689 -11.66 3.56 27.24
C ASP A 689 -11.22 3.10 28.64
N ILE A 690 -12.16 3.12 29.59
CA ILE A 690 -11.96 2.68 30.97
C ILE A 690 -12.46 1.24 31.21
N THR A 691 -12.86 0.51 30.17
CA THR A 691 -13.53 -0.80 30.34
C THR A 691 -12.65 -1.85 31.00
N ILE A 692 -11.33 -1.78 30.78
CA ILE A 692 -10.37 -2.69 31.43
C ILE A 692 -10.27 -2.44 32.94
N GLN A 693 -10.57 -1.23 33.42
CA GLN A 693 -10.46 -0.87 34.84
C GLN A 693 -11.47 -1.60 35.73
N ARG A 694 -12.47 -2.27 35.15
CA ARG A 694 -13.34 -3.22 35.88
C ARG A 694 -12.56 -4.40 36.46
N ASN A 695 -11.32 -4.63 36.02
CA ASN A 695 -10.41 -5.64 36.56
C ASN A 695 -9.65 -5.16 37.80
N GLN A 696 -9.72 -3.88 38.15
CA GLN A 696 -8.81 -3.25 39.10
C GLN A 696 -8.75 -3.98 40.45
N ALA A 697 -9.89 -4.38 40.98
CA ALA A 697 -9.94 -5.10 42.26
C ALA A 697 -9.23 -6.47 42.20
N ARG A 698 -9.47 -7.27 41.16
CA ARG A 698 -8.85 -8.60 41.01
C ARG A 698 -7.39 -8.52 40.59
N LEU A 699 -7.02 -7.52 39.79
CA LEU A 699 -5.63 -7.22 39.47
C LEU A 699 -4.84 -6.88 40.74
N ALA A 700 -5.37 -5.98 41.58
CA ALA A 700 -4.70 -5.61 42.82
C ALA A 700 -4.53 -6.81 43.77
N ALA A 701 -5.52 -7.71 43.84
CA ALA A 701 -5.43 -8.94 44.63
C ALA A 701 -4.34 -9.89 44.13
N GLU A 702 -4.31 -10.19 42.82
CA GLU A 702 -3.27 -11.05 42.21
C GLU A 702 -1.88 -10.41 42.34
N PHE A 703 -1.75 -9.11 42.05
CA PHE A 703 -0.48 -8.40 42.17
C PHE A 703 0.02 -8.42 43.62
N GLY A 704 -0.87 -8.16 44.58
CA GLY A 704 -0.58 -8.23 46.02
C GLY A 704 -0.07 -9.60 46.45
N ALA A 705 -0.63 -10.68 45.89
CA ALA A 705 -0.16 -12.04 46.14
C ALA A 705 1.24 -12.30 45.57
N LEU A 706 1.58 -11.73 44.40
CA LEU A 706 2.92 -11.86 43.82
C LEU A 706 3.99 -11.15 44.66
N ILE A 707 3.73 -9.91 45.08
CA ILE A 707 4.69 -9.10 45.85
C ILE A 707 4.71 -9.46 47.35
N ALA A 708 3.87 -10.38 47.81
CA ALA A 708 3.93 -10.89 49.17
C ALA A 708 5.21 -11.72 49.43
N ASP A 709 5.83 -12.25 48.36
CA ASP A 709 7.18 -12.79 48.42
C ASP A 709 8.20 -11.63 48.47
N PRO A 710 9.02 -11.54 49.54
CA PRO A 710 9.97 -10.43 49.69
C PRO A 710 11.00 -10.35 48.57
N THR A 711 11.42 -11.49 48.00
CA THR A 711 12.40 -11.50 46.91
C THR A 711 11.80 -10.94 45.63
N VAL A 712 10.54 -11.30 45.31
CA VAL A 712 9.79 -10.71 44.19
C VAL A 712 9.63 -9.20 44.38
N GLN A 713 9.27 -8.75 45.59
CA GLN A 713 9.13 -7.33 45.91
C GLN A 713 10.44 -6.56 45.69
N ASP A 714 11.54 -7.06 46.24
CA ASP A 714 12.86 -6.41 46.15
C ASP A 714 13.35 -6.34 44.69
N LEU A 715 13.21 -7.44 43.93
CA LEU A 715 13.59 -7.47 42.52
C LEU A 715 12.75 -6.52 41.67
N HIS A 716 11.44 -6.42 41.93
CA HIS A 716 10.57 -5.48 41.25
C HIS A 716 10.96 -4.03 41.56
N GLN A 717 11.18 -3.70 42.84
CA GLN A 717 11.63 -2.36 43.25
C GLN A 717 12.98 -2.00 42.63
N ALA A 718 13.94 -2.93 42.62
CA ALA A 718 15.24 -2.75 41.97
C ALA A 718 15.09 -2.47 40.47
N GLY A 719 14.19 -3.18 39.79
CA GLY A 719 13.85 -2.92 38.38
C GLY A 719 13.25 -1.53 38.15
N CYS A 720 12.30 -1.10 38.99
CA CYS A 720 11.74 0.25 38.92
C CYS A 720 12.81 1.33 39.12
N GLN A 721 13.70 1.16 40.10
CA GLN A 721 14.81 2.07 40.35
C GLN A 721 15.81 2.11 39.18
N TRP A 722 16.10 0.96 38.58
CA TRP A 722 16.94 0.87 37.39
C TRP A 722 16.35 1.67 36.23
N HIS A 723 15.04 1.51 35.96
CA HIS A 723 14.35 2.24 34.89
C HIS A 723 14.33 3.75 35.16
N ALA A 724 14.07 4.17 36.40
CA ALA A 724 14.13 5.58 36.79
C ALA A 724 15.54 6.19 36.56
N LYS A 725 16.59 5.48 36.98
CA LYS A 725 17.98 5.89 36.73
C LYS A 725 18.30 5.94 35.24
N LYS A 726 17.86 4.94 34.47
CA LYS A 726 18.11 4.88 33.03
C LYS A 726 17.39 5.99 32.28
N ALA A 727 16.15 6.30 32.66
CA ALA A 727 15.42 7.44 32.09
C ALA A 727 16.16 8.76 32.34
N ALA A 728 16.66 8.98 33.57
CA ALA A 728 17.46 10.17 33.90
C ALA A 728 18.78 10.23 33.09
N GLU A 729 19.48 9.11 32.93
CA GLU A 729 20.68 9.01 32.10
C GLU A 729 20.40 9.37 30.63
N LEU A 730 19.33 8.80 30.06
CA LEU A 730 18.93 9.05 28.68
C LEU A 730 18.51 10.51 28.46
N GLN A 731 17.78 11.12 29.40
CA GLN A 731 17.42 12.54 29.29
C GLN A 731 18.64 13.48 29.26
N ASN A 732 19.76 13.08 29.88
CA ASN A 732 21.02 13.82 29.83
C ASN A 732 21.83 13.58 28.55
N THR A 733 21.43 12.63 27.71
CA THR A 733 22.05 12.38 26.40
C THR A 733 21.44 13.32 25.35
N PRO A 734 22.22 14.12 24.59
CA PRO A 734 21.68 15.15 23.70
C PRO A 734 20.61 14.64 22.71
N GLU A 735 20.83 13.49 22.09
CA GLU A 735 19.90 12.89 21.13
C GLU A 735 18.55 12.50 21.76
N PHE A 736 18.57 11.94 22.96
CA PHE A 736 17.37 11.51 23.69
C PHE A 736 16.67 12.71 24.34
N SER A 737 17.42 13.70 24.81
CA SER A 737 16.88 14.98 25.29
C SER A 737 16.10 15.70 24.21
N GLU A 738 16.65 15.76 22.99
CA GLU A 738 15.97 16.36 21.85
C GLU A 738 14.72 15.57 21.45
N LEU A 739 14.80 14.24 21.37
CA LEU A 739 13.62 13.41 21.12
C LEU A 739 12.54 13.63 22.19
N TYR A 740 12.91 13.68 23.47
CA TYR A 740 11.99 13.89 24.58
C TYR A 740 11.27 15.24 24.47
N LYS A 741 11.99 16.31 24.09
CA LYS A 741 11.39 17.62 23.81
C LYS A 741 10.46 17.59 22.60
N GLN A 742 10.81 16.85 21.55
CA GLN A 742 9.99 16.71 20.35
C GLN A 742 8.67 15.98 20.64
N ILE A 743 8.72 14.81 21.28
CA ILE A 743 7.53 14.01 21.57
C ILE A 743 6.54 14.74 22.49
N GLN A 744 7.03 15.51 23.47
CA GLN A 744 6.17 16.31 24.36
C GLN A 744 5.43 17.46 23.64
N LYS A 745 5.97 17.93 22.51
CA LYS A 745 5.35 18.97 21.69
C LYS A 745 4.35 18.41 20.69
N ILE A 746 4.24 17.09 20.53
CA ILE A 746 3.28 16.50 19.59
C ILE A 746 1.92 16.40 20.25
N LYS A 747 0.97 17.21 19.79
CA LYS A 747 -0.46 17.05 20.06
C LYS A 747 -1.19 17.03 18.72
N LEU A 748 -1.83 15.90 18.43
CA LEU A 748 -2.54 15.66 17.17
C LEU A 748 -3.88 15.02 17.51
N THR A 749 -4.94 15.50 16.88
CA THR A 749 -6.24 14.83 16.89
C THR A 749 -6.15 13.47 16.19
N SER A 750 -7.15 12.61 16.40
CA SER A 750 -7.20 11.29 15.76
C SER A 750 -7.12 11.36 14.24
N LEU A 751 -7.75 12.38 13.65
CA LEU A 751 -7.73 12.58 12.21
C LEU A 751 -6.36 13.08 11.73
N GLU A 752 -5.75 14.06 12.40
CA GLU A 752 -4.39 14.54 12.10
C GLU A 752 -3.36 13.42 12.24
N ARG A 753 -3.44 12.64 13.32
CA ARG A 753 -2.57 11.50 13.58
C ARG A 753 -2.74 10.39 12.55
N ALA A 754 -3.98 10.01 12.22
CA ALA A 754 -4.26 9.05 11.15
C ALA A 754 -3.66 9.51 9.82
N SER A 755 -3.76 10.81 9.53
CA SER A 755 -3.28 11.42 8.29
C SER A 755 -1.75 11.45 8.21
N TYR A 756 -1.10 11.79 9.32
CA TYR A 756 0.34 11.79 9.45
C TYR A 756 0.88 10.36 9.38
N ALA A 757 0.36 9.44 10.18
CA ALA A 757 0.78 8.05 10.17
C ALA A 757 0.56 7.38 8.80
N LEU A 758 -0.51 7.73 8.08
CA LEU A 758 -0.73 7.27 6.70
C LEU A 758 0.31 7.80 5.72
N ALA A 759 0.76 9.05 5.87
CA ALA A 759 1.83 9.60 5.04
C ALA A 759 3.15 8.83 5.28
N LEU A 760 3.46 8.54 6.55
CA LEU A 760 4.64 7.77 6.91
C LEU A 760 4.63 6.34 6.34
N ASP A 761 3.47 5.69 6.21
CA ASP A 761 3.34 4.36 5.59
C ASP A 761 3.56 4.37 4.06
N MET A 762 3.41 5.53 3.42
CA MET A 762 3.63 5.70 1.98
C MET A 762 5.05 6.15 1.65
N GLU A 763 5.74 6.72 2.63
CA GLU A 763 7.11 7.22 2.54
C GLU A 763 8.15 6.16 2.98
N SER A 764 7.77 5.19 3.81
CA SER A 764 8.54 3.99 4.16
C SER A 764 8.33 2.84 3.18
#